data_AF-A0A2I1CQR0-F1
#
_entry.id   AF-A0A2I1CQR0-F1
#
_cell.length_a   1.000
_cell.length_b   1.000
_cell.length_c   1.000
_cell.angle_alpha   90.00
_cell.angle_beta   90.00
_cell.angle_gamma   90.00
#
_symmetry.space_group_name_H-M   'P 1'
#
loop_
_entity.id
_entity.type
_entity.pdbx_description
1 polymer ?
#
loop_
_entity_poly.entity_id
_entity_poly.type
_entity_poly.pdbx_seq_one_letter_code
_entity_poly.pdbx_strand_id
1 'polypeptide(L)'
;MDITASSFYDLLPEILSRLSDCCFVALDLEFSGIPISPRKSNEKQSLQERYAEIKQCAEKYQILQVGLTIVHEDAEKGQYLLRPYHLYLNPIVDSGLDLQRDFTLQSNAMRFLFKQNFSMSSVFDRGVGYLSSEEVNQAVARAMQKDGLPATRQTLKVGDSEPESIAFLNTVRTLVDQWVGHSNVQKKLVHGLIEMEYPYLTATAMGPFIQICQRDEKREAAQNANRVTEKMQQICKSKGFGWLAEALVGGDLSDLDPSCFQSDMGVGRSLAKVTKAADVVKQDLRTNQFLLVGHNLFVDLVYFCRCFVGPLPDSVADFQVMARSLFPRVVDTKYLATHSCGDLNPPSSLGEVHQKLLPIRAPMIVLHEYYRKYCRAPAEHEAGYDSLLTAEVFLKLSVQLRDTMPRMSSEELHHMFATNLRMEESYGYGRPSRSPQLTDCSEAHAKVDKGELIPRPGALFWERYSNRLRVFGTRERICQQKETTLVRRSYATATTPSPDTTAPVYPVVKPTYTINAGVVLSRPPQITRDLHPFEKAYHFYQRRLNERLALPFTKYFYFKRGTPADEDWKRKIKERHTPARDIGNYNAYSPDAWNDELLVGAAESDPAYQAEMLIRDAEETVNATSQDTSKREEIPRPYPRVTEADEKGDFRSLNRALQRTLYFVVRDKFGHWRFPRSPVEQDETLRLAAERTLTQTAGVNINTWMVGYHPVGHHVKTYRRPTDTGLQGAKTFFMKGRIMGGQADLSGNNQELQDFRWLSKEEIGQHVVDHYYSSVKNMLADR
;
A
#
# COMPACT_ATOMS: atom_id res chain seq x y z
N MET A 1 -24.47 -5.77 4.89
CA MET A 1 -24.99 -4.39 4.90
C MET A 1 -23.82 -3.47 4.62
N ASP A 2 -23.99 -2.57 3.65
CA ASP A 2 -22.94 -1.62 3.28
C ASP A 2 -23.01 -0.41 4.20
N ILE A 3 -21.92 -0.10 4.88
CA ILE A 3 -21.80 1.07 5.76
C ILE A 3 -20.90 2.09 5.07
N THR A 4 -21.41 3.30 4.91
CA THR A 4 -20.70 4.42 4.30
C THR A 4 -20.39 5.48 5.35
N ALA A 5 -19.53 6.45 5.01
CA ALA A 5 -19.24 7.60 5.84
C ALA A 5 -20.51 8.35 6.31
N SER A 6 -21.54 8.42 5.46
CA SER A 6 -22.79 9.11 5.77
C SER A 6 -23.69 8.31 6.72
N SER A 7 -23.67 6.98 6.66
CA SER A 7 -24.53 6.12 7.51
C SER A 7 -23.82 5.60 8.76
N PHE A 8 -22.49 5.77 8.86
CA PHE A 8 -21.68 5.15 9.90
C PHE A 8 -22.12 5.56 11.31
N TYR A 9 -22.21 6.86 11.59
CA TYR A 9 -22.55 7.33 12.93
C TYR A 9 -24.00 7.05 13.33
N ASP A 10 -24.92 6.94 12.37
CA ASP A 10 -26.30 6.59 12.63
C ASP A 10 -26.47 5.11 13.03
N LEU A 11 -25.64 4.24 12.45
CA LEU A 11 -25.67 2.78 12.66
C LEU A 11 -24.68 2.30 13.72
N LEU A 12 -23.70 3.13 14.09
CA LEU A 12 -22.68 2.79 15.09
C LEU A 12 -23.27 2.28 16.42
N PRO A 13 -24.29 2.92 17.03
CA PRO A 13 -24.89 2.43 18.27
C PRO A 13 -25.46 1.02 18.15
N GLU A 14 -26.17 0.76 17.05
CA GLU A 14 -26.80 -0.53 16.78
C GLU A 14 -25.74 -1.63 16.59
N ILE A 15 -24.63 -1.30 15.91
CA ILE A 15 -23.48 -2.20 15.74
C ILE A 15 -22.80 -2.47 17.09
N LEU A 16 -22.57 -1.44 17.92
CA LEU A 16 -21.97 -1.57 19.24
C LEU A 16 -22.85 -2.39 20.20
N SER A 17 -24.16 -2.17 20.18
CA SER A 17 -25.11 -2.97 20.95
C SER A 17 -25.04 -4.44 20.53
N ARG A 18 -25.01 -4.71 19.22
CA ARG A 18 -24.88 -6.08 18.69
C ARG A 18 -23.54 -6.73 19.01
N LEU A 19 -22.47 -5.96 19.11
CA LEU A 19 -21.18 -6.48 19.55
C LEU A 19 -21.26 -6.89 21.03
N SER A 20 -21.90 -6.09 21.88
CA SER A 20 -21.95 -6.36 23.32
C SER A 20 -22.57 -7.72 23.68
N ASP A 21 -23.53 -8.22 22.89
CA ASP A 21 -24.25 -9.48 23.13
C ASP A 21 -23.96 -10.59 22.11
N CYS A 22 -22.97 -10.42 21.23
CA CYS A 22 -22.64 -11.43 20.23
C CYS A 22 -21.92 -12.66 20.81
N CYS A 23 -22.02 -13.78 20.09
CA CYS A 23 -21.30 -15.02 20.39
C CYS A 23 -19.84 -14.93 19.90
N PHE A 24 -19.65 -14.51 18.65
CA PHE A 24 -18.34 -14.28 18.06
C PHE A 24 -18.43 -13.32 16.88
N VAL A 25 -17.26 -12.86 16.44
CA VAL A 25 -17.11 -11.95 15.31
C VAL A 25 -16.17 -12.58 14.30
N ALA A 26 -16.61 -12.67 13.03
CA ALA A 26 -15.72 -13.04 11.93
C ALA A 26 -15.20 -11.78 11.22
N LEU A 27 -13.89 -11.74 10.96
CA LEU A 27 -13.19 -10.59 10.37
C LEU A 27 -12.43 -11.03 9.11
N ASP A 28 -12.52 -10.21 8.08
CA ASP A 28 -11.71 -10.29 6.87
C ASP A 28 -11.37 -8.87 6.37
N LEU A 29 -10.19 -8.68 5.77
CA LEU A 29 -9.67 -7.35 5.39
C LEU A 29 -9.10 -7.36 3.98
N GLU A 30 -9.32 -6.28 3.23
CA GLU A 30 -8.64 -6.04 1.95
C GLU A 30 -7.59 -4.93 2.07
N PHE A 31 -6.42 -5.17 1.49
CA PHE A 31 -5.25 -4.31 1.67
C PHE A 31 -4.83 -3.57 0.40
N SER A 32 -4.21 -2.40 0.58
CA SER A 32 -3.61 -1.65 -0.52
C SER A 32 -2.29 -2.27 -1.05
N GLY A 33 -1.77 -3.27 -0.34
CA GLY A 33 -0.60 -4.05 -0.71
C GLY A 33 -0.40 -5.24 0.24
N ILE A 34 0.37 -6.22 -0.19
CA ILE A 34 0.67 -7.45 0.54
C ILE A 34 2.17 -7.79 0.40
N PRO A 35 2.76 -8.51 1.38
CA PRO A 35 4.16 -8.93 1.29
C PRO A 35 4.40 -9.80 0.05
N ILE A 36 5.36 -9.36 -0.78
CA ILE A 36 5.87 -10.16 -1.88
C ILE A 36 6.90 -11.11 -1.28
N SER A 37 6.57 -12.40 -1.17
CA SER A 37 7.51 -13.40 -0.66
C SER A 37 8.75 -13.45 -1.56
N PRO A 38 9.93 -13.03 -1.09
CA PRO A 38 11.16 -13.11 -1.87
C PRO A 38 11.61 -14.56 -1.84
N ARG A 39 11.16 -15.38 -2.80
CA ARG A 39 11.66 -16.75 -2.97
C ARG A 39 13.14 -16.72 -3.40
N LYS A 40 14.03 -16.53 -2.43
CA LYS A 40 15.49 -16.52 -2.60
C LYS A 40 16.15 -17.85 -2.23
N SER A 41 15.45 -18.79 -1.60
CA SER A 41 15.98 -20.13 -1.26
C SER A 41 14.87 -21.19 -1.19
N ASN A 42 15.25 -22.47 -1.32
CA ASN A 42 14.37 -23.63 -1.05
C ASN A 42 14.11 -23.84 0.45
N GLU A 43 14.72 -23.02 1.31
CA GLU A 43 14.52 -23.09 2.75
C GLU A 43 13.28 -22.30 3.15
N LYS A 44 12.45 -22.91 4.01
CA LYS A 44 11.33 -22.21 4.64
C LYS A 44 11.90 -21.09 5.53
N GLN A 45 11.29 -19.90 5.45
CA GLN A 45 11.65 -18.76 6.30
C GLN A 45 11.29 -19.06 7.77
N SER A 46 11.93 -18.39 8.72
CA SER A 46 11.47 -18.40 10.11
C SER A 46 10.20 -17.56 10.26
N LEU A 47 9.44 -17.80 11.34
CA LEU A 47 8.27 -17.00 11.68
C LEU A 47 8.64 -15.54 11.95
N GLN A 48 9.81 -15.30 12.53
CA GLN A 48 10.33 -13.95 12.78
C GLN A 48 10.60 -13.18 11.48
N GLU A 49 11.25 -13.80 10.49
CA GLU A 49 11.49 -13.18 9.17
C GLU A 49 10.16 -12.87 8.48
N ARG A 50 9.22 -13.81 8.51
CA ARG A 50 7.90 -13.61 7.91
C ARG A 50 7.12 -12.49 8.60
N TYR A 51 7.19 -12.40 9.93
CA TYR A 51 6.60 -11.29 10.69
C TYR A 51 7.24 -9.96 10.30
N ALA A 52 8.57 -9.88 10.20
CA ALA A 52 9.26 -8.65 9.79
C ALA A 52 8.84 -8.18 8.39
N GLU A 53 8.68 -9.11 7.43
CA GLU A 53 8.17 -8.79 6.08
C GLU A 53 6.73 -8.24 6.12
N ILE A 54 5.85 -8.87 6.91
CA ILE A 54 4.46 -8.42 7.05
C ILE A 54 4.41 -7.06 7.76
N LYS A 55 5.18 -6.87 8.84
CA LYS A 55 5.31 -5.60 9.57
C LYS A 55 5.71 -4.46 8.63
N GLN A 56 6.76 -4.65 7.84
CA GLN A 56 7.21 -3.65 6.87
C GLN A 56 6.12 -3.30 5.85
N CYS A 57 5.30 -4.28 5.45
CA CYS A 57 4.18 -4.05 4.56
C CYS A 57 3.04 -3.31 5.26
N ALA A 58 2.67 -3.70 6.48
CA ALA A 58 1.63 -3.05 7.28
C ALA A 58 1.97 -1.59 7.63
N GLU A 59 3.26 -1.26 7.74
CA GLU A 59 3.72 0.13 7.94
C GLU A 59 3.63 0.99 6.67
N LYS A 60 3.52 0.37 5.49
CA LYS A 60 3.53 1.04 4.17
C LYS A 60 2.17 1.06 3.49
N TYR A 61 1.40 -0.01 3.65
CA TYR A 61 0.12 -0.25 3.00
C TYR A 61 -1.02 -0.12 4.01
N GLN A 62 -2.23 0.20 3.54
CA GLN A 62 -3.40 0.47 4.37
C GLN A 62 -4.50 -0.57 4.15
N ILE A 63 -5.38 -0.70 5.13
CA ILE A 63 -6.64 -1.43 4.98
C ILE A 63 -7.59 -0.56 4.16
N LEU A 64 -8.15 -1.11 3.08
CA LEU A 64 -9.08 -0.41 2.19
C LEU A 64 -10.54 -0.84 2.41
N GLN A 65 -10.75 -2.06 2.89
CA GLN A 65 -12.07 -2.60 3.17
C GLN A 65 -12.04 -3.51 4.39
N VAL A 66 -13.11 -3.44 5.17
CA VAL A 66 -13.34 -4.29 6.34
C VAL A 66 -14.63 -5.08 6.14
N GLY A 67 -14.52 -6.38 6.33
CA GLY A 67 -15.63 -7.31 6.45
C GLY A 67 -15.80 -7.73 7.89
N LEU A 68 -16.98 -7.49 8.45
CA LEU A 68 -17.28 -7.81 9.84
C LEU A 68 -18.59 -8.58 9.89
N THR A 69 -18.57 -9.86 10.26
CA THR A 69 -19.81 -10.64 10.47
C THR A 69 -20.02 -10.88 11.94
N ILE A 70 -21.04 -10.23 12.50
CA ILE A 70 -21.45 -10.44 13.90
C ILE A 70 -22.41 -11.61 13.96
N VAL A 71 -22.13 -12.57 14.85
CA VAL A 71 -22.91 -13.80 14.97
C VAL A 71 -23.55 -13.89 16.36
N HIS A 72 -24.86 -14.10 16.36
CA HIS A 72 -25.65 -14.36 17.58
C HIS A 72 -26.08 -15.81 17.63
N GLU A 73 -26.02 -16.40 18.81
CA GLU A 73 -26.52 -17.75 19.08
C GLU A 73 -27.95 -17.67 19.60
N ASP A 74 -28.85 -18.47 19.02
CA ASP A 74 -30.17 -18.75 19.56
C ASP A 74 -30.15 -20.19 20.11
N ALA A 75 -29.84 -20.30 21.39
CA ALA A 75 -29.69 -21.58 22.09
C ALA A 75 -31.02 -22.37 22.15
N GLU A 76 -32.17 -21.68 22.16
CA GLU A 76 -33.50 -22.29 22.21
C GLU A 76 -33.88 -22.96 20.89
N LYS A 77 -33.41 -22.44 19.76
CA LYS A 77 -33.65 -23.06 18.44
C LYS A 77 -32.45 -23.84 17.89
N GLY A 78 -31.28 -23.74 18.53
CA GLY A 78 -30.07 -24.40 18.03
C GLY A 78 -29.59 -23.79 16.71
N GLN A 79 -29.72 -22.47 16.56
CA GLN A 79 -29.42 -21.77 15.31
C GLN A 79 -28.50 -20.56 15.55
N TYR A 80 -27.79 -20.16 14.50
CA TYR A 80 -26.93 -18.98 14.48
C TYR A 80 -27.47 -17.94 13.52
N LEU A 81 -27.51 -16.68 13.96
CA LEU A 81 -28.00 -15.55 13.20
C LEU A 81 -26.83 -14.64 12.79
N LEU A 82 -26.57 -14.57 11.48
CA LEU A 82 -25.42 -13.88 10.92
C LEU A 82 -25.82 -12.48 10.40
N ARG A 83 -24.99 -11.48 10.73
CA ARG A 83 -25.14 -10.09 10.30
C ARG A 83 -23.82 -9.57 9.71
N PRO A 84 -23.58 -9.77 8.39
CA PRO A 84 -22.38 -9.29 7.72
C PRO A 84 -22.44 -7.79 7.42
N TYR A 85 -21.39 -7.07 7.81
CA TYR A 85 -21.15 -5.66 7.52
C TYR A 85 -19.97 -5.54 6.56
N HIS A 86 -20.09 -4.57 5.67
CA HIS A 86 -19.12 -4.24 4.64
C HIS A 86 -18.83 -2.75 4.71
N LEU A 87 -17.56 -2.40 4.89
CA LEU A 87 -17.13 -1.02 5.04
C LEU A 87 -15.91 -0.75 4.15
N TYR A 88 -15.96 0.32 3.36
CA TYR A 88 -14.75 0.91 2.80
C TYR A 88 -14.10 1.82 3.84
N LEU A 89 -12.76 1.85 3.90
CA LEU A 89 -12.02 2.74 4.79
C LEU A 89 -11.32 3.84 4.00
N ASN A 90 -11.53 5.08 4.40
CA ASN A 90 -10.87 6.23 3.79
C ASN A 90 -9.60 6.59 4.58
N PRO A 91 -8.39 6.45 3.99
CA PRO A 91 -7.15 6.78 4.67
C PRO A 91 -6.89 8.30 4.75
N ILE A 92 -7.72 9.16 4.15
CA ILE A 92 -7.54 10.62 4.18
C ILE A 92 -7.88 11.16 5.57
N VAL A 93 -6.94 11.92 6.15
CA VAL A 93 -7.11 12.57 7.46
C VAL A 93 -7.63 13.99 7.27
N ASP A 94 -8.47 14.45 8.20
CA ASP A 94 -8.99 15.81 8.20
C ASP A 94 -7.87 16.84 8.40
N SER A 95 -7.77 17.79 7.47
CA SER A 95 -6.82 18.91 7.50
C SER A 95 -6.87 19.76 8.78
N GLY A 96 -8.01 19.80 9.47
CA GLY A 96 -8.17 20.53 10.73
C GLY A 96 -7.42 19.90 11.92
N LEU A 97 -7.02 18.64 11.81
CA LEU A 97 -6.29 17.91 12.87
C LEU A 97 -4.78 18.12 12.82
N ASP A 98 -4.28 18.80 11.77
CA ASP A 98 -2.86 19.05 11.55
C ASP A 98 -2.03 17.76 11.55
N LEU A 99 -2.61 16.64 11.10
CA LEU A 99 -1.95 15.33 10.97
C LEU A 99 -1.51 15.11 9.52
N GLN A 100 -0.42 14.37 9.33
CA GLN A 100 0.07 13.96 8.01
C GLN A 100 0.12 12.44 7.94
N ARG A 101 -0.55 11.87 6.93
CA ARG A 101 -0.56 10.43 6.67
C ARG A 101 -0.21 10.18 5.21
N ASP A 102 0.91 9.49 4.99
CA ASP A 102 1.26 8.95 3.69
C ASP A 102 0.73 7.52 3.56
N PHE A 103 0.18 7.17 2.40
CA PHE A 103 -0.21 5.79 2.11
C PHE A 103 0.25 5.39 0.71
N THR A 104 0.58 4.11 0.55
CA THR A 104 1.04 3.55 -0.73
C THR A 104 0.04 2.54 -1.30
N LEU A 105 -0.03 2.44 -2.63
CA LEU A 105 -0.77 1.40 -3.34
C LEU A 105 0.20 0.48 -4.10
N GLN A 106 0.08 -0.83 -3.94
CA GLN A 106 0.86 -1.81 -4.70
C GLN A 106 0.15 -2.20 -5.99
N SER A 107 0.83 -2.06 -7.13
CA SER A 107 0.27 -2.33 -8.46
C SER A 107 -0.39 -3.71 -8.60
N ASN A 108 0.25 -4.78 -8.10
CA ASN A 108 -0.30 -6.14 -8.19
C ASN A 108 -1.54 -6.34 -7.31
N ALA A 109 -1.57 -5.75 -6.11
CA ALA A 109 -2.73 -5.81 -5.22
C ALA A 109 -3.91 -5.06 -5.87
N MET A 110 -3.67 -3.85 -6.39
CA MET A 110 -4.71 -3.07 -7.09
C MET A 110 -5.24 -3.81 -8.32
N ARG A 111 -4.37 -4.41 -9.13
CA ARG A 111 -4.78 -5.23 -10.28
C ARG A 111 -5.65 -6.41 -9.86
N PHE A 112 -5.35 -7.04 -8.73
CA PHE A 112 -6.17 -8.14 -8.19
C PHE A 112 -7.55 -7.62 -7.74
N LEU A 113 -7.58 -6.59 -6.90
CA LEU A 113 -8.84 -6.00 -6.42
C LEU A 113 -9.75 -5.54 -7.57
N PHE A 114 -9.19 -4.85 -8.58
CA PHE A 114 -10.00 -4.40 -9.74
C PHE A 114 -10.55 -5.54 -10.58
N LYS A 115 -9.89 -6.70 -10.61
CA LYS A 115 -10.47 -7.89 -11.26
C LYS A 115 -11.68 -8.44 -10.51
N GLN A 116 -11.74 -8.21 -9.20
CA GLN A 116 -12.85 -8.62 -8.33
C GLN A 116 -13.92 -7.51 -8.21
N ASN A 117 -13.96 -6.56 -9.16
CA ASN A 117 -14.89 -5.43 -9.19
C ASN A 117 -14.79 -4.49 -7.97
N PHE A 118 -13.62 -4.44 -7.30
CA PHE A 118 -13.38 -3.47 -6.23
C PHE A 118 -13.43 -2.03 -6.76
N SER A 119 -14.21 -1.17 -6.10
CA SER A 119 -14.35 0.24 -6.45
C SER A 119 -13.40 1.12 -5.64
N MET A 120 -12.33 1.61 -6.27
CA MET A 120 -11.42 2.57 -5.63
C MET A 120 -12.10 3.91 -5.33
N SER A 121 -13.05 4.35 -6.17
CA SER A 121 -13.80 5.59 -5.90
C SER A 121 -14.60 5.48 -4.61
N SER A 122 -15.18 4.31 -4.32
CA SER A 122 -15.94 4.09 -3.08
C SER A 122 -15.10 4.25 -1.81
N VAL A 123 -13.79 3.97 -1.87
CA VAL A 123 -12.83 4.20 -0.77
C VAL A 123 -12.79 5.68 -0.39
N PHE A 124 -12.75 6.58 -1.37
CA PHE A 124 -12.57 8.02 -1.12
C PHE A 124 -13.90 8.78 -1.02
N ASP A 125 -14.90 8.40 -1.81
CA ASP A 125 -16.20 9.10 -1.86
C ASP A 125 -17.13 8.68 -0.72
N ARG A 126 -17.06 7.40 -0.31
CA ARG A 126 -18.01 6.79 0.64
C ARG A 126 -17.35 6.08 1.81
N GLY A 127 -16.02 5.98 1.83
CA GLY A 127 -15.28 5.26 2.85
C GLY A 127 -15.31 5.98 4.19
N VAL A 128 -15.45 5.20 5.27
CA VAL A 128 -15.44 5.70 6.64
C VAL A 128 -14.01 6.09 7.00
N GLY A 129 -13.82 7.33 7.48
CA GLY A 129 -12.52 7.77 7.99
C GLY A 129 -12.10 6.99 9.23
N TYR A 130 -10.82 7.05 9.58
CA TYR A 130 -10.32 6.43 10.81
C TYR A 130 -9.09 7.15 11.33
N LEU A 131 -8.90 7.09 12.65
CA LEU A 131 -7.66 7.47 13.34
C LEU A 131 -7.21 6.30 14.20
N SER A 132 -5.91 6.02 14.19
CA SER A 132 -5.28 5.14 15.17
C SER A 132 -5.24 5.78 16.56
N SER A 133 -5.11 4.98 17.62
CA SER A 133 -4.94 5.51 18.98
C SER A 133 -3.71 6.43 19.08
N GLU A 134 -2.64 6.15 18.33
CA GLU A 134 -1.48 7.04 18.21
C GLU A 134 -1.84 8.40 17.60
N GLU A 135 -2.55 8.42 16.46
CA GLU A 135 -2.93 9.66 15.78
C GLU A 135 -3.92 10.49 16.62
N VAL A 136 -4.83 9.84 17.34
CA VAL A 136 -5.71 10.51 18.30
C VAL A 136 -4.89 11.20 19.38
N ASN A 137 -3.92 10.50 19.99
CA ASN A 137 -3.05 11.08 21.00
C ASN A 137 -2.21 12.25 20.46
N GLN A 138 -1.69 12.13 19.23
CA GLN A 138 -0.97 13.22 18.56
C GLN A 138 -1.87 14.43 18.28
N ALA A 139 -3.10 14.22 17.80
CA ALA A 139 -4.06 15.29 17.55
C ALA A 139 -4.45 16.01 18.85
N VAL A 140 -4.70 15.26 19.92
CA VAL A 140 -5.00 15.81 21.25
C VAL A 140 -3.81 16.60 21.78
N ALA A 141 -2.59 16.06 21.72
CA ALA A 141 -1.38 16.75 22.16
C ALA A 141 -1.15 18.06 21.38
N ARG A 142 -1.36 18.06 20.06
CA ARG A 142 -1.24 19.27 19.22
C ARG A 142 -2.33 20.28 19.51
N ALA A 143 -3.56 19.83 19.79
CA ALA A 143 -4.64 20.70 20.21
C ALA A 143 -4.30 21.41 21.53
N MET A 144 -3.76 20.68 22.51
CA MET A 144 -3.34 21.23 23.81
C MET A 144 -2.09 22.12 23.70
N GLN A 145 -1.09 21.75 22.89
CA GLN A 145 0.15 22.54 22.73
C GLN A 145 -0.06 23.88 22.02
N LYS A 146 -0.93 23.95 21.01
CA LYS A 146 -1.26 25.22 20.33
C LYS A 146 -1.92 26.24 21.27
N ASP A 147 -2.60 25.76 22.31
CA ASP A 147 -3.43 26.58 23.20
C ASP A 147 -2.80 26.77 24.61
N GLY A 148 -1.74 26.01 24.97
CA GLY A 148 -1.06 26.06 26.26
C GLY A 148 0.22 26.92 26.36
N LEU A 149 0.78 27.39 25.23
CA LEU A 149 1.85 28.39 25.24
C LEU A 149 1.24 29.78 25.00
N PRO A 150 1.55 30.82 25.82
CA PRO A 150 1.35 32.19 25.36
C PRO A 150 2.12 32.28 24.05
N ALA A 151 1.42 32.61 22.98
CA ALA A 151 1.87 32.47 21.60
C ALA A 151 3.31 32.96 21.45
N THR A 152 4.29 32.05 21.61
CA THR A 152 5.66 32.32 21.21
C THR A 152 5.67 32.04 19.72
N ARG A 153 4.89 32.85 18.98
CA ARG A 153 5.08 33.04 17.56
C ARG A 153 6.57 33.31 17.44
N GLN A 154 7.29 32.48 16.69
CA GLN A 154 8.67 32.78 16.33
C GLN A 154 8.72 34.22 15.89
N THR A 155 9.28 35.05 16.76
CA THR A 155 9.41 36.46 16.53
C THR A 155 10.32 36.55 15.32
N LEU A 156 9.77 36.98 14.18
CA LEU A 156 10.61 37.58 13.16
C LEU A 156 11.26 38.77 13.88
N LYS A 157 12.50 38.58 14.35
CA LYS A 157 13.35 39.70 14.74
C LYS A 157 13.57 40.46 13.43
N VAL A 158 12.73 41.46 13.21
CA VAL A 158 13.01 42.49 12.21
C VAL A 158 14.31 43.11 12.70
N GLY A 159 15.42 42.83 12.01
CA GLY A 159 16.66 43.53 12.26
C GLY A 159 16.42 45.01 12.00
N ASP A 160 17.01 45.88 12.82
CA ASP A 160 16.87 47.34 12.79
C ASP A 160 17.36 48.02 11.48
N SER A 161 17.51 47.26 10.39
CA SER A 161 18.28 47.61 9.20
C SER A 161 17.46 47.74 7.92
N GLU A 162 16.15 47.47 7.93
CA GLU A 162 15.29 47.63 6.74
C GLU A 162 14.34 48.84 6.87
N PRO A 163 14.57 49.93 6.13
CA PRO A 163 13.75 51.16 6.19
C PRO A 163 12.26 50.93 5.88
N GLU A 164 11.95 49.97 5.01
CA GLU A 164 10.58 49.64 4.59
C GLU A 164 9.77 48.96 5.71
N SER A 165 10.42 48.12 6.52
CA SER A 165 9.80 47.43 7.66
C SER A 165 9.52 48.40 8.82
N ILE A 166 10.41 49.37 9.04
CA ILE A 166 10.22 50.45 10.03
C ILE A 166 9.12 51.41 9.57
N ALA A 167 9.11 51.79 8.29
CA ALA A 167 8.06 52.62 7.70
C ALA A 167 6.69 51.93 7.80
N PHE A 168 6.64 50.62 7.55
CA PHE A 168 5.43 49.82 7.72
C PHE A 168 4.97 49.76 9.19
N LEU A 169 5.87 49.51 10.15
CA LEU A 169 5.52 49.50 11.58
C LEU A 169 5.04 50.86 12.09
N ASN A 170 5.66 51.95 11.64
CA ASN A 170 5.18 53.30 11.95
C ASN A 170 3.82 53.55 11.30
N THR A 171 3.60 53.11 10.06
CA THR A 171 2.29 53.18 9.40
C THR A 171 1.23 52.36 10.14
N VAL A 172 1.58 51.17 10.66
CA VAL A 172 0.68 50.35 11.50
C VAL A 172 0.37 51.05 12.82
N ARG A 173 1.35 51.67 13.49
CA ARG A 173 1.12 52.48 14.70
C ARG A 173 0.16 53.64 14.42
N THR A 174 0.36 54.37 13.33
CA THR A 174 -0.54 55.46 12.91
C THR A 174 -1.91 54.95 12.46
N LEU A 175 -2.02 53.76 11.87
CA LEU A 175 -3.29 53.10 11.47
C LEU A 175 -4.04 52.45 12.65
N VAL A 176 -3.34 52.13 13.74
CA VAL A 176 -3.96 51.73 15.01
C VAL A 176 -4.58 52.95 15.68
N ASP A 177 -3.93 54.12 15.57
CA ASP A 177 -4.47 55.42 15.99
C ASP A 177 -5.55 55.98 15.04
N GLN A 178 -5.52 55.61 13.75
CA GLN A 178 -6.51 55.97 12.73
C GLN A 178 -6.95 54.73 11.93
N TRP A 179 -8.04 54.13 12.41
CA TRP A 179 -8.60 52.86 11.93
C TRP A 179 -8.90 52.83 10.41
N VAL A 180 -8.27 51.89 9.67
CA VAL A 180 -8.86 50.90 8.71
C VAL A 180 -7.82 50.34 7.71
N GLY A 181 -7.66 49.00 7.73
CA GLY A 181 -7.62 48.08 6.56
C GLY A 181 -6.36 47.95 5.67
N HIS A 182 -5.65 46.81 5.73
CA HIS A 182 -5.50 45.81 4.62
C HIS A 182 -4.53 44.62 4.97
N SER A 183 -4.53 43.59 4.09
CA SER A 183 -3.70 42.36 3.89
C SER A 183 -3.45 41.30 5.02
N ASN A 184 -3.29 40.02 4.60
CA ASN A 184 -3.25 38.82 5.47
C ASN A 184 -1.91 38.56 6.20
N VAL A 185 -0.77 39.07 5.70
CA VAL A 185 0.53 39.00 6.41
C VAL A 185 0.55 40.00 7.57
N GLN A 186 -0.10 41.15 7.36
CA GLN A 186 -0.20 42.24 8.32
C GLN A 186 -1.06 41.85 9.54
N LYS A 187 -2.05 40.95 9.38
CA LYS A 187 -2.84 40.43 10.50
C LYS A 187 -1.99 39.75 11.58
N LYS A 188 -1.02 38.90 11.19
CA LYS A 188 -0.12 38.24 12.15
C LYS A 188 0.78 39.23 12.89
N LEU A 189 1.23 40.28 12.19
CA LEU A 189 2.02 41.37 12.76
C LEU A 189 1.20 42.23 13.74
N VAL A 190 -0.06 42.54 13.42
CA VAL A 190 -0.98 43.27 14.30
C VAL A 190 -1.28 42.49 15.57
N HIS A 191 -1.57 41.18 15.48
CA HIS A 191 -1.75 40.35 16.67
C HIS A 191 -0.48 40.31 17.53
N GLY A 192 0.71 40.16 16.91
CA GLY A 192 1.98 40.17 17.64
C GLY A 192 2.32 41.51 18.30
N LEU A 193 2.01 42.63 17.64
CA LEU A 193 2.25 43.98 18.18
C LEU A 193 1.32 44.27 19.36
N ILE A 194 0.04 43.90 19.28
CA ILE A 194 -0.92 44.09 20.36
C ILE A 194 -0.58 43.21 21.57
N GLU A 195 -0.20 41.95 21.34
CA GLU A 195 0.25 41.04 22.41
C GLU A 195 1.50 41.56 23.15
N MET A 196 2.38 42.31 22.47
CA MET A 196 3.67 42.75 23.01
C MET A 196 3.65 44.17 23.59
N GLU A 197 3.02 45.13 22.89
CA GLU A 197 2.99 46.54 23.29
C GLU A 197 1.71 46.91 24.08
N TYR A 198 0.62 46.13 23.97
CA TYR A 198 -0.69 46.45 24.56
C TYR A 198 -1.35 45.25 25.27
N PRO A 199 -0.81 44.75 26.40
CA PRO A 199 -1.26 43.52 27.06
C PRO A 199 -2.72 43.52 27.54
N TYR A 200 -3.32 44.70 27.67
CA TYR A 200 -4.70 44.96 28.11
C TYR A 200 -5.71 44.97 26.94
N LEU A 201 -5.26 44.75 25.70
CA LEU A 201 -6.11 44.67 24.51
C LEU A 201 -6.03 43.27 23.89
N THR A 202 -7.15 42.82 23.32
CA THR A 202 -7.27 41.55 22.60
C THR A 202 -7.66 41.82 21.16
N ALA A 203 -6.86 41.33 20.23
CA ALA A 203 -7.16 41.37 18.80
C ALA A 203 -7.88 40.09 18.36
N THR A 204 -9.01 40.23 17.69
CA THR A 204 -9.79 39.11 17.11
C THR A 204 -9.92 39.31 15.61
N ALA A 205 -9.54 38.32 14.82
CA ALA A 205 -9.71 38.36 13.37
C ALA A 205 -11.17 38.03 13.00
N MET A 206 -11.87 38.97 12.37
CA MET A 206 -13.29 38.85 11.99
C MET A 206 -13.45 38.66 10.48
N GLY A 207 -12.54 37.91 9.83
CA GLY A 207 -12.53 37.75 8.38
C GLY A 207 -11.77 38.90 7.68
N PRO A 208 -12.43 39.88 7.04
CA PRO A 208 -11.74 40.96 6.32
C PRO A 208 -11.09 42.03 7.22
N PHE A 209 -11.49 42.14 8.49
CA PHE A 209 -10.95 43.12 9.44
C PHE A 209 -10.52 42.49 10.78
N ILE A 210 -9.78 43.23 11.59
CA ILE A 210 -9.41 42.86 12.96
C ILE A 210 -10.18 43.77 13.92
N GLN A 211 -10.84 43.17 14.90
CA GLN A 211 -11.49 43.87 15.99
C GLN A 211 -10.57 43.85 17.22
N ILE A 212 -10.28 45.02 17.78
CA ILE A 212 -9.48 45.17 19.00
C ILE A 212 -10.43 45.54 20.12
N CYS A 213 -10.42 44.77 21.21
CA CYS A 213 -11.29 44.97 22.37
C CYS A 213 -10.45 45.05 23.65
N GLN A 214 -11.03 45.56 24.73
CA GLN A 214 -10.41 45.45 26.05
C GLN A 214 -10.38 43.98 26.49
N ARG A 215 -9.25 43.55 27.06
CA ARG A 215 -9.03 42.16 27.46
C ARG A 215 -9.91 41.80 28.65
N ASP A 216 -10.72 40.77 28.49
CA ASP A 216 -11.53 40.17 29.55
C ASP A 216 -11.07 38.72 29.74
N GLU A 217 -10.38 38.46 30.85
CA GLU A 217 -9.82 37.16 31.20
C GLU A 217 -10.87 36.05 31.22
N LYS A 218 -12.10 36.35 31.67
CA LYS A 218 -13.19 35.36 31.72
C LYS A 218 -13.67 35.01 30.32
N ARG A 219 -13.78 36.01 29.44
CA ARG A 219 -14.19 35.83 28.05
C ARG A 219 -13.13 35.07 27.25
N GLU A 220 -11.84 35.39 27.42
CA GLU A 220 -10.75 34.67 26.75
C GLU A 220 -10.64 33.22 27.22
N ALA A 221 -10.75 32.99 28.53
CA ALA A 221 -10.77 31.63 29.08
C ALA A 221 -11.96 30.83 28.53
N ALA A 222 -13.15 31.43 28.45
CA ALA A 222 -14.34 30.79 27.88
C ALA A 222 -14.20 30.49 26.38
N GLN A 223 -13.62 31.42 25.60
CA GLN A 223 -13.37 31.22 24.17
C GLN A 223 -12.31 30.13 23.91
N ASN A 224 -11.26 30.09 24.72
CA ASN A 224 -10.25 29.03 24.64
C ASN A 224 -10.84 27.67 25.02
N ALA A 225 -11.65 27.60 26.09
CA ALA A 225 -12.36 26.39 26.48
C ALA A 225 -13.30 25.89 25.37
N ASN A 226 -14.05 26.80 24.73
CA ASN A 226 -14.92 26.46 23.60
C ASN A 226 -14.11 25.92 22.41
N ARG A 227 -13.00 26.57 22.04
CA ARG A 227 -12.11 26.10 20.95
C ARG A 227 -11.52 24.73 21.21
N VAL A 228 -11.08 24.46 22.44
CA VAL A 228 -10.57 23.14 22.83
C VAL A 228 -11.70 22.11 22.72
N THR A 229 -12.90 22.45 23.20
CA THR A 229 -14.08 21.58 23.11
C THR A 229 -14.46 21.27 21.66
N GLU A 230 -14.49 22.28 20.78
CA GLU A 230 -14.74 22.12 19.34
C GLU A 230 -13.71 21.22 18.66
N LYS A 231 -12.41 21.41 18.96
CA LYS A 231 -11.34 20.54 18.45
C LYS A 231 -11.49 19.10 18.97
N MET A 232 -11.81 18.90 20.24
CA MET A 232 -12.02 17.55 20.80
C MET A 232 -13.22 16.86 20.15
N GLN A 233 -14.32 17.57 19.92
CA GLN A 233 -15.47 17.07 19.18
C GLN A 233 -15.10 16.69 17.74
N GLN A 234 -14.27 17.51 17.07
CA GLN A 234 -13.76 17.21 15.74
C GLN A 234 -12.89 15.93 15.74
N ILE A 235 -11.98 15.76 16.71
CA ILE A 235 -11.17 14.54 16.85
C ILE A 235 -12.08 13.31 17.04
N CYS A 236 -13.07 13.39 17.92
CA CYS A 236 -14.02 12.30 18.17
C CYS A 236 -14.82 11.92 16.92
N LYS A 237 -15.26 12.91 16.13
CA LYS A 237 -15.97 12.70 14.87
C LYS A 237 -15.06 12.16 13.77
N SER A 238 -13.76 12.46 13.80
CA SER A 238 -12.79 11.94 12.83
C SER A 238 -12.24 10.56 13.19
N LYS A 239 -12.42 10.08 14.43
CA LYS A 239 -11.98 8.74 14.86
C LYS A 239 -12.63 7.60 14.06
N GLY A 240 -13.89 7.78 13.64
CA GLY A 240 -14.58 6.95 12.63
C GLY A 240 -14.53 5.45 12.94
N PHE A 241 -14.03 4.61 12.01
CA PHE A 241 -13.92 3.15 12.23
C PHE A 241 -13.07 2.80 13.46
N GLY A 242 -12.18 3.69 13.90
CA GLY A 242 -11.43 3.54 15.15
C GLY A 242 -12.31 3.27 16.38
N TRP A 243 -13.57 3.74 16.40
CA TRP A 243 -14.51 3.39 17.46
C TRP A 243 -14.88 1.91 17.50
N LEU A 244 -15.10 1.29 16.33
CA LEU A 244 -15.36 -0.14 16.25
C LEU A 244 -14.09 -0.95 16.54
N ALA A 245 -12.93 -0.46 16.11
CA ALA A 245 -11.66 -1.11 16.41
C ALA A 245 -11.38 -1.15 17.92
N GLU A 246 -11.60 -0.03 18.63
CA GLU A 246 -11.51 0.05 20.10
C GLU A 246 -12.53 -0.89 20.77
N ALA A 247 -13.77 -0.94 20.28
CA ALA A 247 -14.77 -1.86 20.80
C ALA A 247 -14.35 -3.33 20.66
N LEU A 248 -13.75 -3.73 19.53
CA LEU A 248 -13.30 -5.10 19.27
C LEU A 248 -12.13 -5.55 20.17
N VAL A 249 -11.29 -4.62 20.62
CA VAL A 249 -10.14 -4.92 21.51
C VAL A 249 -10.44 -4.68 23.00
N GLY A 250 -11.67 -4.28 23.34
CA GLY A 250 -12.05 -3.93 24.72
C GLY A 250 -11.44 -2.61 25.22
N GLY A 251 -11.18 -1.67 24.30
CA GLY A 251 -10.61 -0.36 24.57
C GLY A 251 -11.58 0.63 25.22
N ASP A 252 -11.16 1.90 25.34
CA ASP A 252 -11.95 2.94 25.99
C ASP A 252 -12.89 3.65 25.00
N LEU A 253 -14.19 3.63 25.30
CA LEU A 253 -15.26 4.28 24.54
C LEU A 253 -15.89 5.45 25.31
N SER A 254 -15.27 5.91 26.39
CA SER A 254 -15.78 7.00 27.24
C SER A 254 -16.02 8.28 26.44
N ASP A 255 -15.09 8.61 25.55
CA ASP A 255 -15.11 9.81 24.71
C ASP A 255 -16.16 9.78 23.58
N LEU A 256 -16.83 8.64 23.35
CA LEU A 256 -17.90 8.55 22.35
C LEU A 256 -19.15 9.28 22.86
N ASP A 257 -19.59 10.30 22.12
CA ASP A 257 -20.76 11.12 22.49
C ASP A 257 -22.02 10.24 22.66
N PRO A 258 -22.67 10.23 23.85
CA PRO A 258 -23.89 9.45 24.08
C PRO A 258 -25.06 9.81 23.17
N SER A 259 -25.07 11.00 22.57
CA SER A 259 -26.11 11.41 21.62
C SER A 259 -26.16 10.55 20.37
N CYS A 260 -25.07 9.85 20.00
CA CYS A 260 -25.11 8.93 18.88
C CYS A 260 -26.12 7.79 19.10
N PHE A 261 -26.37 7.39 20.36
CA PHE A 261 -27.34 6.35 20.73
C PHE A 261 -28.82 6.79 20.66
N GLN A 262 -29.12 8.04 20.27
CA GLN A 262 -30.50 8.53 20.20
C GLN A 262 -31.33 7.89 19.08
N SER A 263 -30.71 7.56 17.94
CA SER A 263 -31.38 6.96 16.78
C SER A 263 -31.92 5.55 17.07
N ASP A 264 -31.15 4.75 17.80
CA ASP A 264 -31.43 3.34 18.12
C ASP A 264 -32.49 3.16 19.22
N MET A 265 -32.70 4.20 20.04
CA MET A 265 -33.53 4.15 21.26
C MET A 265 -34.97 4.69 21.09
N GLY A 266 -35.31 5.18 19.89
CA GLY A 266 -36.62 5.75 19.54
C GLY A 266 -36.77 7.24 19.92
N VAL A 267 -37.49 7.99 19.07
CA VAL A 267 -37.78 9.42 19.25
C VAL A 267 -38.62 9.63 20.52
N GLY A 268 -38.09 10.34 21.52
CA GLY A 268 -38.84 10.77 22.71
C GLY A 268 -38.33 10.29 24.08
N ARG A 269 -37.19 9.58 24.17
CA ARG A 269 -36.58 9.24 25.47
C ARG A 269 -35.71 10.40 26.00
N SER A 270 -35.79 10.69 27.30
CA SER A 270 -34.93 11.66 27.99
C SER A 270 -33.44 11.33 27.80
N LEU A 271 -32.60 12.36 27.59
CA LEU A 271 -31.16 12.26 27.41
C LEU A 271 -30.49 11.39 28.50
N ALA A 272 -30.94 11.50 29.75
CA ALA A 272 -30.42 10.70 30.87
C ALA A 272 -30.62 9.19 30.71
N LYS A 273 -31.70 8.75 30.06
CA LYS A 273 -31.95 7.32 29.78
C LYS A 273 -31.06 6.81 28.65
N VAL A 274 -30.81 7.65 27.64
CA VAL A 274 -29.91 7.32 26.52
C VAL A 274 -28.47 7.19 27.02
N THR A 275 -28.00 8.15 27.83
CA THR A 275 -26.67 8.07 28.45
C THR A 275 -26.50 6.81 29.28
N LYS A 276 -27.46 6.50 30.16
CA LYS A 276 -27.38 5.30 31.00
C LYS A 276 -27.29 4.00 30.19
N ALA A 277 -28.02 3.90 29.08
CA ALA A 277 -27.99 2.71 28.26
C ALA A 277 -26.72 2.63 27.37
N ALA A 278 -26.23 3.78 26.89
CA ALA A 278 -24.93 3.86 26.24
C ALA A 278 -23.80 3.41 27.18
N ASP A 279 -23.84 3.83 28.45
CA ASP A 279 -22.84 3.43 29.45
C ASP A 279 -22.88 1.92 29.73
N VAL A 280 -24.05 1.29 29.71
CA VAL A 280 -24.18 -0.17 29.82
C VAL A 280 -23.49 -0.86 28.65
N VAL A 281 -23.78 -0.46 27.41
CA VAL A 281 -23.16 -1.04 26.21
C VAL A 281 -21.63 -0.82 26.23
N LYS A 282 -21.16 0.38 26.56
CA LYS A 282 -19.73 0.69 26.67
C LYS A 282 -19.04 -0.19 27.73
N GLN A 283 -19.67 -0.37 28.89
CA GLN A 283 -19.14 -1.21 29.96
C GLN A 283 -19.13 -2.69 29.58
N ASP A 284 -20.17 -3.16 28.90
CA ASP A 284 -20.26 -4.53 28.42
C ASP A 284 -19.16 -4.80 27.38
N LEU A 285 -18.97 -3.91 26.40
CA LEU A 285 -17.89 -4.01 25.40
C LEU A 285 -16.48 -4.00 26.03
N ARG A 286 -16.26 -3.18 27.07
CA ARG A 286 -14.98 -3.12 27.79
C ARG A 286 -14.66 -4.40 28.56
N THR A 287 -15.69 -5.12 28.99
CA THR A 287 -15.53 -6.39 29.73
C THR A 287 -15.70 -7.63 28.86
N ASN A 288 -16.16 -7.47 27.61
CA ASN A 288 -16.39 -8.57 26.70
C ASN A 288 -15.07 -9.01 26.06
N GLN A 289 -14.76 -10.29 26.18
CA GLN A 289 -13.64 -10.90 25.49
C GLN A 289 -14.16 -11.65 24.27
N PHE A 290 -14.24 -10.93 23.16
CA PHE A 290 -14.72 -11.46 21.88
C PHE A 290 -13.93 -12.68 21.44
N LEU A 291 -14.66 -13.67 20.91
CA LEU A 291 -14.06 -14.68 20.05
C LEU A 291 -13.93 -14.10 18.64
N LEU A 292 -12.69 -13.84 18.23
CA LEU A 292 -12.39 -13.37 16.87
C LEU A 292 -12.10 -14.57 15.96
N VAL A 293 -12.79 -14.64 14.83
CA VAL A 293 -12.65 -15.71 13.85
C VAL A 293 -12.16 -15.14 12.53
N GLY A 294 -11.19 -15.78 11.91
CA GLY A 294 -10.65 -15.38 10.60
C GLY A 294 -10.22 -16.56 9.78
N HIS A 295 -9.88 -16.33 8.51
CA HIS A 295 -9.25 -17.31 7.65
C HIS A 295 -7.84 -16.85 7.29
N ASN A 296 -6.79 -17.53 7.76
CA ASN A 296 -5.39 -17.09 7.57
C ASN A 296 -5.09 -15.73 8.23
N LEU A 297 -5.66 -15.53 9.42
CA LEU A 297 -5.84 -14.24 10.10
C LEU A 297 -4.55 -13.55 10.58
N PHE A 298 -3.38 -14.20 10.47
CA PHE A 298 -2.12 -13.63 10.97
C PHE A 298 -1.76 -12.29 10.31
N VAL A 299 -1.97 -12.17 9.00
CA VAL A 299 -1.69 -10.92 8.26
C VAL A 299 -2.69 -9.84 8.68
N ASP A 300 -3.97 -10.20 8.77
CA ASP A 300 -5.04 -9.30 9.18
C ASP A 300 -4.80 -8.67 10.55
N LEU A 301 -4.36 -9.47 11.53
CA LEU A 301 -4.04 -8.95 12.87
C LEU A 301 -2.87 -7.97 12.86
N VAL A 302 -1.81 -8.25 12.08
CA VAL A 302 -0.66 -7.33 12.00
C VAL A 302 -1.10 -5.99 11.39
N TYR A 303 -1.87 -6.03 10.30
CA TYR A 303 -2.43 -4.82 9.68
C TYR A 303 -3.40 -4.09 10.61
N PHE A 304 -4.31 -4.81 11.27
CA PHE A 304 -5.28 -4.24 12.20
C PHE A 304 -4.58 -3.51 13.35
N CYS A 305 -3.61 -4.16 13.99
CA CYS A 305 -2.83 -3.55 15.08
C CYS A 305 -2.08 -2.31 14.60
N ARG A 306 -1.44 -2.36 13.42
CA ARG A 306 -0.75 -1.18 12.88
C ARG A 306 -1.68 -0.04 12.53
N CYS A 307 -2.85 -0.35 11.97
CA CYS A 307 -3.78 0.64 11.42
C CYS A 307 -4.61 1.35 12.50
N PHE A 308 -4.99 0.63 13.57
CA PHE A 308 -5.90 1.16 14.59
C PHE A 308 -5.28 1.32 15.98
N VAL A 309 -4.31 0.48 16.35
CA VAL A 309 -3.73 0.50 17.69
C VAL A 309 -2.49 1.39 17.73
N GLY A 310 -1.46 1.09 16.92
CA GLY A 310 -0.23 1.88 16.90
C GLY A 310 1.00 1.13 16.38
N PRO A 311 2.22 1.50 16.81
CA PRO A 311 3.45 0.93 16.30
C PRO A 311 3.59 -0.56 16.68
N LEU A 312 4.05 -1.36 15.73
CA LEU A 312 4.25 -2.79 15.89
C LEU A 312 5.60 -3.09 16.56
N PRO A 313 5.70 -4.11 17.45
CA PRO A 313 6.96 -4.48 18.06
C PRO A 313 7.93 -5.11 17.05
N ASP A 314 9.23 -5.16 17.37
CA ASP A 314 10.25 -5.71 16.45
C ASP A 314 10.28 -7.24 16.45
N SER A 315 9.98 -7.87 17.59
CA SER A 315 9.96 -9.33 17.71
C SER A 315 8.55 -9.90 17.55
N VAL A 316 8.44 -11.07 16.91
CA VAL A 316 7.17 -11.80 16.80
C VAL A 316 6.69 -12.33 18.15
N ALA A 317 7.61 -12.54 19.10
CA ALA A 317 7.26 -12.94 20.46
C ALA A 317 6.52 -11.82 21.21
N ASP A 318 7.00 -10.58 21.09
CA ASP A 318 6.33 -9.42 21.68
C ASP A 318 5.01 -9.15 20.96
N PHE A 319 4.95 -9.35 19.63
CA PHE A 319 3.70 -9.29 18.88
C PHE A 319 2.70 -10.35 19.35
N GLN A 320 3.13 -11.59 19.62
CA GLN A 320 2.26 -12.65 20.14
C GLN A 320 1.62 -12.26 21.47
N VAL A 321 2.39 -11.62 22.36
CA VAL A 321 1.89 -11.12 23.66
C VAL A 321 0.92 -9.95 23.46
N MET A 322 1.27 -8.99 22.60
CA MET A 322 0.40 -7.85 22.26
C MET A 322 -0.93 -8.34 21.67
N ALA A 323 -0.88 -9.25 20.68
CA ALA A 323 -2.07 -9.79 20.04
C ALA A 323 -2.92 -10.63 21.01
N ARG A 324 -2.31 -11.38 21.93
CA ARG A 324 -3.01 -12.13 23.00
C ARG A 324 -3.76 -11.19 23.94
N SER A 325 -3.15 -10.03 24.25
CA SER A 325 -3.75 -9.02 25.13
C SER A 325 -4.93 -8.32 24.48
N LEU A 326 -4.83 -8.00 23.19
CA LEU A 326 -5.89 -7.31 22.44
C LEU A 326 -7.04 -8.26 22.06
N PHE A 327 -6.70 -9.50 21.70
CA PHE A 327 -7.66 -10.53 21.30
C PHE A 327 -7.44 -11.80 22.13
N PRO A 328 -8.10 -11.93 23.29
CA PRO A 328 -7.90 -13.08 24.17
C PRO A 328 -8.34 -14.43 23.56
N ARG A 329 -9.23 -14.43 22.58
CA ARG A 329 -9.67 -15.67 21.93
C ARG A 329 -9.73 -15.46 20.43
N VAL A 330 -8.81 -16.11 19.73
CA VAL A 330 -8.74 -16.07 18.27
C VAL A 330 -8.82 -17.48 17.69
N VAL A 331 -9.56 -17.64 16.60
CA VAL A 331 -9.63 -18.88 15.83
C VAL A 331 -9.33 -18.62 14.37
N ASP A 332 -8.36 -19.36 13.84
CA ASP A 332 -8.05 -19.39 12.42
C ASP A 332 -8.69 -20.62 11.76
N THR A 333 -9.69 -20.38 10.92
CA THR A 333 -10.42 -21.45 10.19
C THR A 333 -9.51 -22.22 9.25
N LYS A 334 -8.44 -21.61 8.74
CA LYS A 334 -7.45 -22.30 7.93
C LYS A 334 -6.61 -23.24 8.78
N TYR A 335 -6.30 -22.86 10.02
CA TYR A 335 -5.69 -23.77 10.98
C TYR A 335 -6.64 -24.94 11.29
N LEU A 336 -7.90 -24.67 11.62
CA LEU A 336 -8.92 -25.70 11.89
C LEU A 336 -9.01 -26.74 10.76
N ALA A 337 -9.14 -26.28 9.52
CA ALA A 337 -9.30 -27.13 8.33
C ALA A 337 -8.05 -27.98 8.01
N THR A 338 -6.86 -27.56 8.44
CA THR A 338 -5.58 -28.20 8.07
C THR A 338 -4.85 -28.85 9.24
N HIS A 339 -5.42 -28.83 10.46
CA HIS A 339 -4.70 -29.21 11.66
C HIS A 339 -4.21 -30.68 11.67
N SER A 340 -4.95 -31.62 11.06
CA SER A 340 -4.59 -33.05 11.00
C SER A 340 -3.77 -33.41 9.76
N CYS A 341 -3.52 -32.47 8.84
CA CYS A 341 -2.97 -32.80 7.51
C CYS A 341 -1.43 -32.95 7.49
N GLY A 342 -0.74 -32.74 8.61
CA GLY A 342 0.71 -32.93 8.71
C GLY A 342 1.51 -32.16 7.64
N ASP A 343 2.23 -32.89 6.78
CA ASP A 343 3.01 -32.37 5.66
C ASP A 343 2.26 -32.25 4.33
N LEU A 344 1.00 -32.68 4.27
CA LEU A 344 0.16 -32.48 3.10
C LEU A 344 -0.29 -31.01 3.07
N ASN A 345 -0.19 -30.36 1.90
CA ASN A 345 -0.78 -29.05 1.63
C ASN A 345 -2.13 -29.27 0.92
N PRO A 346 -3.21 -29.63 1.63
CA PRO A 346 -4.51 -29.75 0.98
C PRO A 346 -4.96 -28.39 0.44
N PRO A 347 -5.74 -28.37 -0.66
CA PRO A 347 -6.46 -27.18 -1.08
C PRO A 347 -7.30 -26.67 0.09
N SER A 348 -6.92 -25.48 0.56
CA SER A 348 -7.34 -24.87 1.84
C SER A 348 -7.68 -23.39 1.67
N SER A 349 -8.00 -22.96 0.45
CA SER A 349 -8.60 -21.63 0.27
C SER A 349 -9.99 -21.59 0.90
N LEU A 350 -10.45 -20.40 1.29
CA LEU A 350 -11.73 -20.22 1.97
C LEU A 350 -12.89 -20.78 1.15
N GLY A 351 -12.95 -20.46 -0.15
CA GLY A 351 -13.99 -20.95 -1.06
C GLY A 351 -13.99 -22.48 -1.19
N GLU A 352 -12.83 -23.12 -1.32
CA GLU A 352 -12.73 -24.58 -1.38
C GLU A 352 -13.18 -25.26 -0.08
N VAL A 353 -12.80 -24.69 1.07
CA VAL A 353 -13.21 -25.21 2.39
C VAL A 353 -14.72 -25.05 2.55
N HIS A 354 -15.28 -23.89 2.24
CA HIS A 354 -16.72 -23.65 2.28
C HIS A 354 -17.49 -24.63 1.39
N GLN A 355 -17.05 -24.82 0.15
CA GLN A 355 -17.68 -25.73 -0.80
C GLN A 355 -17.72 -27.18 -0.29
N LYS A 356 -16.63 -27.66 0.34
CA LYS A 356 -16.57 -28.99 0.96
C LYS A 356 -17.53 -29.15 2.14
N LEU A 357 -17.86 -28.06 2.83
CA LEU A 357 -18.73 -28.04 4.00
C LEU A 357 -20.20 -27.76 3.65
N LEU A 358 -20.53 -27.45 2.38
CA LEU A 358 -21.92 -27.25 1.93
C LEU A 358 -22.87 -28.42 2.25
N PRO A 359 -22.47 -29.70 2.14
CA PRO A 359 -23.36 -30.83 2.46
C PRO A 359 -23.76 -30.93 3.93
N ILE A 360 -23.02 -30.27 4.83
CA ILE A 360 -23.27 -30.32 6.27
C ILE A 360 -24.40 -29.37 6.61
N ARG A 361 -25.48 -29.92 7.18
CA ARG A 361 -26.71 -29.19 7.51
C ARG A 361 -26.75 -28.60 8.92
N ALA A 362 -25.87 -29.04 9.82
CA ALA A 362 -25.77 -28.56 11.19
C ALA A 362 -24.45 -27.80 11.41
N PRO A 363 -24.42 -26.71 12.21
CA PRO A 363 -25.57 -26.10 12.89
C PRO A 363 -26.48 -25.34 11.90
N MET A 364 -27.70 -24.99 12.32
CA MET A 364 -28.59 -24.18 11.47
C MET A 364 -28.05 -22.74 11.39
N ILE A 365 -27.77 -22.27 10.19
CA ILE A 365 -27.22 -20.93 9.95
C ILE A 365 -28.28 -20.11 9.20
N VAL A 366 -28.66 -18.98 9.78
CA VAL A 366 -29.67 -18.08 9.23
C VAL A 366 -29.05 -16.70 9.01
N LEU A 367 -29.20 -16.17 7.80
CA LEU A 367 -28.84 -14.79 7.51
C LEU A 367 -30.00 -13.87 7.88
N HIS A 368 -29.71 -12.80 8.62
CA HIS A 368 -30.73 -11.85 9.04
C HIS A 368 -31.43 -11.17 7.84
N GLU A 369 -32.72 -10.90 7.94
CA GLU A 369 -33.55 -10.47 6.80
C GLU A 369 -33.11 -9.16 6.14
N TYR A 370 -32.63 -8.20 6.94
CA TYR A 370 -32.06 -6.94 6.46
C TYR A 370 -30.65 -7.05 5.87
N TYR A 371 -30.02 -8.23 5.89
CA TYR A 371 -28.62 -8.45 5.53
C TYR A 371 -28.44 -9.30 4.26
N ARG A 372 -29.43 -9.28 3.35
CA ARG A 372 -29.52 -10.16 2.18
C ARG A 372 -28.62 -9.82 0.98
N LYS A 373 -27.63 -8.93 1.13
CA LYS A 373 -26.71 -8.53 0.03
C LYS A 373 -26.14 -9.76 -0.70
N TYR A 374 -25.70 -10.75 0.08
CA TYR A 374 -25.02 -11.94 -0.43
C TYR A 374 -25.94 -13.13 -0.72
N CYS A 375 -27.27 -13.00 -0.57
CA CYS A 375 -28.19 -14.10 -0.87
C CYS A 375 -28.33 -14.39 -2.36
N ARG A 376 -28.07 -13.40 -3.23
CA ARG A 376 -28.40 -13.48 -4.66
C ARG A 376 -27.21 -13.79 -5.55
N ALA A 377 -26.02 -13.36 -5.14
CA ALA A 377 -24.80 -13.56 -5.91
C ALA A 377 -23.59 -13.71 -4.96
N PRO A 378 -22.71 -14.68 -5.21
CA PRO A 378 -21.42 -14.74 -4.53
C PRO A 378 -20.59 -13.51 -4.90
N ALA A 379 -19.91 -12.93 -3.92
CA ALA A 379 -19.01 -11.80 -4.08
C ALA A 379 -17.64 -12.16 -3.51
N GLU A 380 -17.04 -13.25 -4.04
CA GLU A 380 -15.72 -13.72 -3.61
C GLU A 380 -14.70 -12.58 -3.68
N HIS A 381 -13.83 -12.48 -2.67
CA HIS A 381 -12.83 -11.40 -2.56
C HIS A 381 -13.44 -10.00 -2.37
N GLU A 382 -14.61 -9.96 -1.74
CA GLU A 382 -15.12 -8.80 -1.02
C GLU A 382 -15.11 -9.14 0.47
N ALA A 383 -14.46 -8.31 1.29
CA ALA A 383 -14.23 -8.61 2.71
C ALA A 383 -15.52 -8.96 3.46
N GLY A 384 -16.62 -8.26 3.17
CA GLY A 384 -17.92 -8.52 3.80
C GLY A 384 -18.46 -9.92 3.48
N TYR A 385 -18.25 -10.43 2.28
CA TYR A 385 -18.62 -11.78 1.88
C TYR A 385 -17.65 -12.83 2.44
N ASP A 386 -16.36 -12.56 2.40
CA ASP A 386 -15.34 -13.49 2.89
C ASP A 386 -15.41 -13.64 4.43
N SER A 387 -15.77 -12.59 5.16
CA SER A 387 -16.08 -12.67 6.60
C SER A 387 -17.35 -13.50 6.88
N LEU A 388 -18.36 -13.44 6.01
CA LEU A 388 -19.57 -14.26 6.11
C LEU A 388 -19.23 -15.74 5.90
N LEU A 389 -18.51 -16.07 4.83
CA LEU A 389 -18.06 -17.43 4.54
C LEU A 389 -17.19 -17.97 5.67
N THR A 390 -16.31 -17.14 6.23
CA THR A 390 -15.47 -17.50 7.38
C THR A 390 -16.30 -17.89 8.61
N ALA A 391 -17.37 -17.15 8.90
CA ALA A 391 -18.29 -17.49 9.99
C ALA A 391 -18.98 -18.84 9.74
N GLU A 392 -19.47 -19.08 8.52
CA GLU A 392 -20.11 -20.36 8.16
C GLU A 392 -19.15 -21.54 8.25
N VAL A 393 -17.92 -21.37 7.76
CA VAL A 393 -16.86 -22.38 7.81
C VAL A 393 -16.52 -22.72 9.26
N PHE A 394 -16.35 -21.71 10.11
CA PHE A 394 -16.04 -21.93 11.53
C PHE A 394 -17.14 -22.73 12.24
N LEU A 395 -18.40 -22.33 12.07
CA LEU A 395 -19.54 -23.00 12.68
C LEU A 395 -19.58 -24.49 12.29
N LYS A 396 -19.44 -24.79 11.00
CA LYS A 396 -19.48 -26.18 10.50
C LYS A 396 -18.26 -27.00 10.93
N LEU A 397 -17.04 -26.44 10.87
CA LEU A 397 -15.84 -27.14 11.30
C LEU A 397 -15.83 -27.43 12.80
N SER A 398 -16.35 -26.50 13.62
CA SER A 398 -16.39 -26.69 15.07
C SER A 398 -17.20 -27.92 15.48
N VAL A 399 -18.31 -28.17 14.78
CA VAL A 399 -19.17 -29.35 14.99
C VAL A 399 -18.49 -30.63 14.49
N GLN A 400 -17.93 -30.62 13.28
CA GLN A 400 -17.24 -31.80 12.75
C GLN A 400 -16.05 -32.25 13.60
N LEU A 401 -15.24 -31.29 14.08
CA LEU A 401 -14.04 -31.58 14.84
C LEU A 401 -14.35 -32.03 16.27
N ARG A 402 -15.50 -31.64 16.83
CA ARG A 402 -15.97 -32.17 18.11
C ARG A 402 -16.14 -33.69 18.04
N ASP A 403 -16.78 -34.21 17.00
CA ASP A 403 -17.13 -35.63 16.88
C ASP A 403 -15.90 -36.55 16.69
N THR A 404 -14.76 -35.97 16.34
CA THR A 404 -13.49 -36.70 16.18
C THR A 404 -12.67 -36.83 17.48
N MET A 405 -13.11 -36.22 18.59
CA MET A 405 -12.40 -36.26 19.86
C MET A 405 -12.82 -37.47 20.72
N PRO A 406 -11.88 -38.21 21.35
CA PRO A 406 -12.23 -39.30 22.27
C PRO A 406 -12.99 -38.76 23.49
N ARG A 407 -14.13 -39.38 23.81
CA ARG A 407 -14.90 -39.09 25.03
C ARG A 407 -14.12 -39.61 26.24
N MET A 408 -13.52 -38.72 27.04
CA MET A 408 -12.87 -39.10 28.29
C MET A 408 -13.89 -39.37 29.40
N SER A 409 -13.52 -40.20 30.38
CA SER A 409 -14.36 -40.51 31.53
C SER A 409 -14.48 -39.30 32.48
N SER A 410 -15.60 -39.20 33.21
CA SER A 410 -15.88 -38.09 34.15
C SER A 410 -14.84 -37.99 35.28
N GLU A 411 -14.13 -39.07 35.58
CA GLU A 411 -13.09 -39.16 36.61
C GLU A 411 -11.75 -38.57 36.12
N GLU A 412 -11.38 -38.78 34.85
CA GLU A 412 -10.17 -38.19 34.26
C GLU A 412 -10.31 -36.68 34.05
N LEU A 413 -11.50 -36.20 33.68
CA LEU A 413 -11.82 -34.76 33.62
C LEU A 413 -11.66 -34.10 34.98
N HIS A 414 -12.19 -34.70 36.07
CA HIS A 414 -12.02 -34.17 37.41
C HIS A 414 -10.56 -34.14 37.87
N HIS A 415 -9.77 -35.15 37.51
CA HIS A 415 -8.35 -35.17 37.86
C HIS A 415 -7.57 -34.06 37.13
N MET A 416 -7.88 -33.79 35.87
CA MET A 416 -7.22 -32.75 35.07
C MET A 416 -7.61 -31.33 35.51
N PHE A 417 -8.89 -31.09 35.81
CA PHE A 417 -9.37 -29.80 36.35
C PHE A 417 -8.82 -29.52 37.76
N ALA A 418 -8.66 -30.55 38.60
CA ALA A 418 -8.07 -30.39 39.94
C ALA A 418 -6.58 -30.00 39.89
N THR A 419 -5.83 -30.41 38.87
CA THR A 419 -4.42 -30.01 38.69
C THR A 419 -4.28 -28.56 38.23
N ASN A 420 -5.20 -28.06 37.39
CA ASN A 420 -5.20 -26.69 36.91
C ASN A 420 -5.70 -25.67 37.95
N LEU A 421 -6.62 -26.04 38.85
CA LEU A 421 -7.08 -25.16 39.94
C LEU A 421 -6.00 -24.83 40.97
N ARG A 422 -4.95 -25.66 41.12
CA ARG A 422 -3.85 -25.38 42.07
C ARG A 422 -2.90 -24.26 41.64
N MET A 423 -2.98 -23.78 40.40
CA MET A 423 -2.20 -22.61 39.92
C MET A 423 -2.97 -21.29 39.96
N GLU A 424 -4.30 -21.30 40.13
CA GLU A 424 -5.13 -20.08 40.07
C GLU A 424 -5.43 -19.42 41.44
N GLU A 425 -5.03 -20.01 42.57
CA GLU A 425 -5.33 -19.46 43.93
C GLU A 425 -4.49 -18.23 44.35
N SER A 426 -3.71 -17.61 43.45
CA SER A 426 -2.84 -16.46 43.81
C SER A 426 -3.24 -15.09 43.27
N TYR A 427 -4.34 -14.96 42.53
CA TYR A 427 -4.78 -13.66 42.00
C TYR A 427 -6.26 -13.38 42.28
N GLY A 428 -6.51 -12.23 42.91
CA GLY A 428 -7.79 -11.83 43.46
C GLY A 428 -8.95 -11.76 42.46
N TYR A 429 -10.08 -12.31 42.88
CA TYR A 429 -11.35 -12.38 42.16
C TYR A 429 -11.89 -11.00 41.74
N GLY A 430 -12.00 -10.80 40.42
CA GLY A 430 -13.00 -9.94 39.79
C GLY A 430 -14.15 -10.79 39.26
N ARG A 431 -15.39 -10.41 39.60
CA ARG A 431 -16.65 -11.10 39.27
C ARG A 431 -16.77 -11.45 37.76
N PRO A 432 -17.34 -12.59 37.35
CA PRO A 432 -17.53 -12.92 35.94
C PRO A 432 -18.52 -11.94 35.28
N SER A 433 -18.15 -11.36 34.13
CA SER A 433 -19.05 -10.56 33.30
C SER A 433 -20.10 -11.46 32.64
N ARG A 434 -21.31 -10.92 32.47
CA ARG A 434 -22.46 -11.58 31.86
C ARG A 434 -22.18 -11.84 30.38
N SER A 435 -21.57 -12.98 30.08
CA SER A 435 -21.85 -13.74 28.84
C SER A 435 -23.36 -14.09 28.83
N PRO A 436 -23.97 -14.40 27.67
CA PRO A 436 -25.42 -14.56 27.55
C PRO A 436 -25.90 -15.46 28.67
N GLN A 437 -26.99 -15.03 29.32
CA GLN A 437 -27.64 -15.72 30.43
C GLN A 437 -27.22 -17.17 30.49
N LEU A 438 -26.62 -17.58 31.62
CA LEU A 438 -26.67 -18.97 32.05
C LEU A 438 -28.15 -19.37 32.06
N THR A 439 -28.68 -19.75 30.90
CA THR A 439 -29.58 -20.88 30.82
C THR A 439 -28.71 -22.04 31.24
N ASP A 440 -28.64 -22.23 32.55
CA ASP A 440 -28.35 -23.49 33.17
C ASP A 440 -29.49 -24.43 32.73
N CYS A 441 -29.42 -24.85 31.47
CA CYS A 441 -30.39 -25.68 30.82
C CYS A 441 -29.60 -26.86 30.30
N SER A 442 -29.87 -28.03 30.87
CA SER A 442 -29.43 -29.31 30.31
C SER A 442 -29.71 -29.39 28.79
N GLU A 443 -30.72 -28.66 28.30
CA GLU A 443 -31.06 -28.52 26.88
C GLU A 443 -29.96 -27.90 26.03
N ALA A 444 -29.28 -26.83 26.50
CA ALA A 444 -28.21 -26.19 25.73
C ALA A 444 -26.98 -27.11 25.62
N HIS A 445 -26.66 -27.85 26.67
CA HIS A 445 -25.62 -28.87 26.64
C HIS A 445 -26.00 -30.05 25.75
N ALA A 446 -27.25 -30.53 25.80
CA ALA A 446 -27.74 -31.58 24.91
C ALA A 446 -27.68 -31.19 23.43
N LYS A 447 -27.88 -29.91 23.10
CA LYS A 447 -27.74 -29.40 21.72
C LYS A 447 -26.28 -29.27 21.28
N VAL A 448 -25.40 -28.91 22.20
CA VAL A 448 -23.94 -29.00 21.99
C VAL A 448 -23.54 -30.45 21.77
N ASP A 449 -24.15 -31.44 22.44
CA ASP A 449 -23.85 -32.86 22.19
C ASP A 449 -24.40 -33.35 20.83
N LYS A 450 -25.50 -32.76 20.35
CA LYS A 450 -26.16 -33.12 19.08
C LYS A 450 -25.53 -32.52 17.82
N GLY A 451 -24.58 -31.58 17.92
CA GLY A 451 -24.08 -30.88 16.71
C GLY A 451 -24.80 -29.60 16.34
N GLU A 452 -25.73 -29.15 17.17
CA GLU A 452 -26.54 -27.97 16.86
C GLU A 452 -25.87 -26.67 17.30
N LEU A 453 -24.98 -26.73 18.30
CA LEU A 453 -24.27 -25.58 18.85
C LEU A 453 -22.76 -25.84 18.94
N ILE A 454 -21.95 -24.78 18.90
CA ILE A 454 -20.49 -24.84 19.03
C ILE A 454 -20.05 -25.32 20.42
N PRO A 455 -18.85 -25.90 20.58
CA PRO A 455 -18.35 -26.33 21.88
C PRO A 455 -18.33 -25.21 22.93
N ARG A 456 -18.79 -25.46 24.17
CA ARG A 456 -18.80 -24.44 25.24
C ARG A 456 -17.38 -24.10 25.72
N PRO A 457 -17.16 -22.89 26.29
CA PRO A 457 -15.89 -22.55 26.93
C PRO A 457 -15.47 -23.62 27.94
N GLY A 458 -14.20 -24.05 27.93
CA GLY A 458 -13.69 -25.14 28.76
C GLY A 458 -13.67 -26.53 28.10
N ALA A 459 -14.28 -26.70 26.92
CA ALA A 459 -14.09 -27.92 26.13
C ALA A 459 -12.65 -28.04 25.58
N LEU A 460 -12.12 -29.27 25.52
CA LEU A 460 -10.80 -29.59 24.94
C LEU A 460 -10.59 -29.05 23.52
N PHE A 461 -11.69 -28.84 22.79
CA PHE A 461 -11.69 -28.16 21.49
C PHE A 461 -10.91 -26.83 21.55
N TRP A 462 -11.14 -26.01 22.57
CA TRP A 462 -10.54 -24.69 22.68
C TRP A 462 -9.04 -24.76 23.00
N GLU A 463 -8.59 -25.71 23.82
CA GLU A 463 -7.16 -25.91 24.11
C GLU A 463 -6.36 -26.27 22.84
N ARG A 464 -6.99 -27.02 21.94
CA ARG A 464 -6.36 -27.47 20.71
C ARG A 464 -6.38 -26.43 19.60
N TYR A 465 -7.47 -25.66 19.47
CA TYR A 465 -7.71 -24.83 18.29
C TYR A 465 -7.72 -23.32 18.52
N SER A 466 -7.85 -22.86 19.77
CA SER A 466 -7.76 -21.42 20.06
C SER A 466 -6.32 -20.92 20.01
N ASN A 467 -6.16 -19.64 19.66
CA ASN A 467 -4.91 -18.87 19.75
C ASN A 467 -3.73 -19.48 18.95
N ARG A 468 -4.06 -20.27 17.92
CA ARG A 468 -3.11 -20.86 16.96
C ARG A 468 -3.48 -20.40 15.56
N LEU A 469 -2.59 -19.64 14.94
CA LEU A 469 -2.76 -19.06 13.62
C LEU A 469 -1.90 -19.79 12.61
N ARG A 470 -2.46 -20.10 11.44
CA ARG A 470 -1.71 -20.75 10.36
C ARG A 470 -0.86 -19.69 9.66
N VAL A 471 0.45 -19.94 9.51
CA VAL A 471 1.36 -19.03 8.80
C VAL A 471 2.09 -19.81 7.72
N PHE A 472 1.69 -19.64 6.45
CA PHE A 472 2.31 -20.35 5.33
C PHE A 472 3.70 -19.81 4.99
N GLY A 473 4.57 -20.71 4.53
CA GLY A 473 5.93 -20.38 4.10
C GLY A 473 6.96 -20.34 5.22
N THR A 474 6.55 -20.57 6.48
CA THR A 474 7.47 -20.63 7.62
C THR A 474 7.85 -22.05 8.02
N ARG A 475 8.98 -22.21 8.73
CA ARG A 475 9.43 -23.49 9.30
C ARG A 475 8.44 -24.00 10.35
N GLU A 476 7.95 -23.08 11.17
CA GLU A 476 7.04 -23.30 12.29
C GLU A 476 5.61 -23.58 11.83
N ARG A 477 5.21 -23.04 10.67
CA ARG A 477 3.86 -23.13 10.05
C ARG A 477 2.69 -22.63 10.90
N ILE A 478 2.90 -22.38 12.18
CA ILE A 478 1.92 -21.98 13.17
C ILE A 478 2.54 -20.86 13.99
N CYS A 479 1.75 -19.81 14.21
CA CYS A 479 2.02 -18.80 15.22
C CYS A 479 1.09 -19.08 16.40
N GLN A 480 1.65 -19.46 17.56
CA GLN A 480 0.90 -19.64 18.79
C GLN A 480 1.07 -18.39 19.64
N GLN A 481 -0.04 -17.75 20.02
CA GLN A 481 0.00 -16.62 20.93
C GLN A 481 0.42 -17.10 22.32
N LYS A 482 1.37 -16.40 22.95
CA LYS A 482 1.93 -16.78 24.26
C LYS A 482 1.34 -15.91 25.36
N GLU A 483 1.11 -16.52 26.51
CA GLU A 483 0.84 -15.79 27.75
C GLU A 483 2.14 -15.25 28.34
N THR A 484 2.04 -14.11 29.02
CA THR A 484 3.18 -13.39 29.57
C THR A 484 3.76 -14.14 30.78
N THR A 485 4.73 -15.03 30.58
CA THR A 485 5.68 -15.37 31.64
C THR A 485 6.81 -14.34 31.64
N LEU A 486 6.73 -13.37 32.57
CA LEU A 486 7.82 -12.50 32.96
C LEU A 486 8.99 -13.35 33.50
N VAL A 487 9.86 -13.85 32.62
CA VAL A 487 11.20 -14.27 32.99
C VAL A 487 12.19 -13.61 32.03
N ARG A 488 12.75 -12.52 32.51
CA ARG A 488 13.95 -11.88 31.99
C ARG A 488 15.05 -12.95 31.96
N ARG A 489 15.49 -13.39 30.78
CA ARG A 489 16.74 -14.16 30.63
C ARG A 489 17.67 -13.53 29.62
N SER A 490 18.84 -13.22 30.16
CA SER A 490 20.04 -12.63 29.62
C SER A 490 20.74 -13.56 28.61
N TYR A 491 21.45 -12.92 27.67
CA TYR A 491 22.56 -13.36 26.81
C TYR A 491 22.97 -14.84 26.64
N ALA A 492 23.24 -15.14 25.35
CA ALA A 492 24.23 -16.06 24.77
C ALA A 492 24.01 -17.58 24.90
N THR A 493 24.10 -18.34 23.80
CA THR A 493 25.36 -18.96 23.32
C THR A 493 25.11 -19.64 21.97
N ALA A 494 26.07 -19.53 21.04
CA ALA A 494 26.10 -20.28 19.78
C ALA A 494 26.20 -21.79 20.06
N THR A 495 25.45 -22.59 19.32
CA THR A 495 25.56 -24.06 19.33
C THR A 495 25.95 -24.55 17.94
N THR A 496 27.01 -25.36 17.91
CA THR A 496 27.56 -26.07 16.76
C THR A 496 26.59 -27.14 16.25
N PRO A 497 26.55 -27.44 14.93
CA PRO A 497 25.71 -28.49 14.39
C PRO A 497 26.36 -29.88 14.54
N SER A 498 25.57 -30.87 14.92
CA SER A 498 25.89 -32.30 14.88
C SER A 498 25.64 -32.87 13.47
N PRO A 499 26.44 -33.82 12.97
CA PRO A 499 26.20 -34.45 11.68
C PRO A 499 25.24 -35.65 11.78
N ASP A 500 24.74 -36.04 10.61
CA ASP A 500 24.04 -37.28 10.27
C ASP A 500 22.52 -37.35 10.47
N THR A 501 21.80 -37.03 9.38
CA THR A 501 20.64 -37.83 8.95
C THR A 501 20.61 -37.89 7.43
N THR A 502 20.68 -39.11 6.91
CA THR A 502 20.70 -39.47 5.49
C THR A 502 19.44 -39.02 4.75
N ALA A 503 19.64 -38.40 3.57
CA ALA A 503 18.57 -37.95 2.69
C ALA A 503 17.90 -39.12 1.93
N PRO A 504 16.60 -39.06 1.62
CA PRO A 504 15.91 -40.09 0.84
C PRO A 504 16.30 -40.00 -0.65
N VAL A 505 16.67 -41.15 -1.23
CA VAL A 505 17.04 -41.31 -2.64
C VAL A 505 15.78 -41.40 -3.50
N TYR A 506 15.60 -40.47 -4.43
CA TYR A 506 14.59 -40.55 -5.49
C TYR A 506 15.17 -41.24 -6.74
N PRO A 507 14.37 -41.98 -7.53
CA PRO A 507 14.86 -42.66 -8.72
C PRO A 507 15.29 -41.66 -9.80
N VAL A 508 16.57 -41.71 -10.19
CA VAL A 508 17.15 -40.85 -11.23
C VAL A 508 16.67 -41.33 -12.61
N VAL A 509 15.68 -40.64 -13.17
CA VAL A 509 15.29 -40.81 -14.58
C VAL A 509 16.37 -40.14 -15.44
N LYS A 510 16.98 -40.88 -16.38
CA LYS A 510 17.99 -40.33 -17.28
C LYS A 510 17.36 -39.24 -18.17
N PRO A 511 17.90 -38.00 -18.22
CA PRO A 511 17.31 -36.91 -18.98
C PRO A 511 17.41 -37.19 -20.49
N THR A 512 16.28 -37.10 -21.19
CA THR A 512 16.19 -37.33 -22.65
C THR A 512 16.67 -36.13 -23.48
N TYR A 513 16.71 -34.94 -22.89
CA TYR A 513 17.14 -33.68 -23.52
C TYR A 513 18.12 -32.94 -22.61
N THR A 514 19.10 -32.26 -23.21
CA THR A 514 19.90 -31.28 -22.49
C THR A 514 19.10 -29.99 -22.32
N ILE A 515 18.96 -29.52 -21.08
CA ILE A 515 18.35 -28.22 -20.77
C ILE A 515 19.46 -27.18 -20.76
N ASN A 516 19.30 -26.12 -21.56
CA ASN A 516 20.21 -24.99 -21.59
C ASN A 516 19.50 -23.72 -21.11
N ALA A 517 20.22 -22.89 -20.35
CA ALA A 517 19.81 -21.52 -20.07
C ALA A 517 20.48 -20.59 -21.09
N GLY A 518 19.68 -19.89 -21.88
CA GLY A 518 20.12 -18.85 -22.81
C GLY A 518 19.82 -17.46 -22.26
N VAL A 519 20.52 -16.44 -22.75
CA VAL A 519 20.34 -15.06 -22.28
C VAL A 519 20.11 -14.08 -23.42
N VAL A 520 19.01 -13.34 -23.32
CA VAL A 520 18.65 -12.24 -24.20
C VAL A 520 19.00 -10.95 -23.48
N LEU A 521 20.28 -10.60 -23.55
CA LEU A 521 20.75 -9.34 -22.96
C LEU A 521 20.46 -8.20 -23.93
N SER A 522 19.74 -7.18 -23.44
CA SER A 522 19.26 -6.06 -24.25
C SER A 522 19.66 -4.72 -23.65
N ARG A 523 20.08 -3.79 -24.51
CA ARG A 523 20.20 -2.36 -24.20
C ARG A 523 18.93 -1.67 -24.71
N PRO A 524 18.05 -1.14 -23.84
CA PRO A 524 16.82 -0.48 -24.28
C PRO A 524 17.12 0.83 -25.03
N PRO A 525 16.15 1.38 -25.80
CA PRO A 525 16.32 2.68 -26.45
C PRO A 525 16.65 3.76 -25.41
N GLN A 526 17.67 4.55 -25.69
CA GLN A 526 18.15 5.64 -24.83
C GLN A 526 17.49 6.98 -25.19
N ILE A 527 17.01 7.11 -26.42
CA ILE A 527 16.31 8.30 -26.90
C ILE A 527 14.94 7.92 -27.48
N THR A 528 14.03 8.89 -27.47
CA THR A 528 12.70 8.74 -28.07
C THR A 528 12.80 8.47 -29.56
N ARG A 529 11.77 7.85 -30.16
CA ARG A 529 11.70 7.67 -31.62
C ARG A 529 11.53 9.02 -32.34
N ASP A 530 11.85 9.04 -33.62
CA ASP A 530 11.48 10.16 -34.47
C ASP A 530 9.96 10.24 -34.63
N LEU A 531 9.46 11.48 -34.63
CA LEU A 531 8.04 11.77 -34.86
C LEU A 531 7.73 11.59 -36.34
N HIS A 532 6.59 10.95 -36.61
CA HIS A 532 6.07 10.84 -37.97
C HIS A 532 5.75 12.24 -38.51
N PRO A 533 5.91 12.53 -39.82
CA PRO A 533 5.59 13.84 -40.39
C PRO A 533 4.19 14.36 -40.02
N PHE A 534 3.20 13.47 -39.98
CA PHE A 534 1.85 13.80 -39.52
C PHE A 534 1.80 14.21 -38.04
N GLU A 535 2.54 13.53 -37.15
CA GLU A 535 2.57 13.88 -35.72
C GLU A 535 3.23 15.23 -35.50
N LYS A 536 4.32 15.54 -36.23
CA LYS A 536 4.97 16.86 -36.22
C LYS A 536 3.95 17.96 -36.56
N ALA A 537 3.24 17.79 -37.68
CA ALA A 537 2.23 18.74 -38.14
C ALA A 537 1.05 18.86 -37.15
N TYR A 538 0.54 17.73 -36.66
CA TYR A 538 -0.57 17.69 -35.72
C TYR A 538 -0.23 18.39 -34.40
N HIS A 539 0.94 18.12 -33.81
CA HIS A 539 1.34 18.78 -32.57
C HIS A 539 1.48 20.28 -32.74
N PHE A 540 2.07 20.72 -33.86
CA PHE A 540 2.19 22.15 -34.15
C PHE A 540 0.81 22.82 -34.32
N TYR A 541 -0.08 22.20 -35.09
CA TYR A 541 -1.46 22.66 -35.28
C TYR A 541 -2.19 22.82 -33.93
N GLN A 542 -2.10 21.80 -33.06
CA GLN A 542 -2.73 21.84 -31.74
C GLN A 542 -2.15 22.93 -30.84
N ARG A 543 -0.85 23.24 -30.94
CA ARG A 543 -0.24 24.33 -30.15
C ARG A 543 -0.79 25.70 -30.56
N ARG A 544 -0.95 25.97 -31.87
CA ARG A 544 -1.57 27.23 -32.33
C ARG A 544 -3.04 27.33 -31.99
N LEU A 545 -3.78 26.21 -32.06
CA LEU A 545 -5.16 26.16 -31.58
C LEU A 545 -5.24 26.46 -30.07
N ASN A 546 -4.32 25.88 -29.29
CA ASN A 546 -4.23 26.15 -27.86
C ASN A 546 -3.94 27.63 -27.57
N GLU A 547 -3.09 28.30 -28.36
CA GLU A 547 -2.83 29.74 -28.23
C GLU A 547 -4.10 30.60 -28.41
N ARG A 548 -5.07 30.13 -29.21
CA ARG A 548 -6.37 30.81 -29.40
C ARG A 548 -7.33 30.62 -28.24
N LEU A 549 -7.27 29.47 -27.58
CA LEU A 549 -8.23 29.05 -26.56
C LEU A 549 -7.74 29.32 -25.13
N ALA A 550 -6.43 29.35 -24.94
CA ALA A 550 -5.82 29.58 -23.63
C ALA A 550 -6.00 31.03 -23.17
N LEU A 551 -6.06 31.22 -21.86
CA LEU A 551 -6.03 32.56 -21.27
C LEU A 551 -4.71 33.26 -21.63
N PRO A 552 -4.73 34.59 -21.88
CA PRO A 552 -3.53 35.34 -22.17
C PRO A 552 -2.44 35.16 -21.12
N PHE A 553 -1.19 35.04 -21.56
CA PHE A 553 -0.04 34.91 -20.67
C PHE A 553 0.07 36.12 -19.72
N THR A 554 -0.03 35.87 -18.42
CA THR A 554 0.00 36.93 -17.40
C THR A 554 1.44 37.27 -17.00
N LYS A 555 2.05 38.19 -17.74
CA LYS A 555 3.46 38.61 -17.54
C LYS A 555 3.82 38.94 -16.08
N TYR A 556 2.97 39.70 -15.38
CA TYR A 556 3.28 40.21 -14.03
C TYR A 556 3.36 39.14 -12.96
N PHE A 557 2.87 37.93 -13.23
CA PHE A 557 3.02 36.79 -12.34
C PHE A 557 4.46 36.24 -12.33
N TYR A 558 5.16 36.38 -13.47
CA TYR A 558 6.50 35.80 -13.67
C TYR A 558 7.62 36.84 -13.67
N PHE A 559 7.36 38.05 -14.17
CA PHE A 559 8.37 39.10 -14.32
C PHE A 559 7.99 40.34 -13.50
N LYS A 560 8.81 40.66 -12.49
CA LYS A 560 8.66 41.90 -11.71
C LYS A 560 9.02 43.10 -12.58
N ARG A 561 8.19 44.14 -12.56
CA ARG A 561 8.36 45.35 -13.37
C ARG A 561 9.73 46.01 -13.12
N GLY A 562 10.39 46.42 -14.19
CA GLY A 562 11.66 47.15 -14.13
C GLY A 562 12.89 46.29 -13.84
N THR A 563 12.75 44.97 -13.86
CA THR A 563 13.91 44.06 -13.81
C THR A 563 14.49 43.84 -15.21
N PRO A 564 15.79 43.48 -15.34
CA PRO A 564 16.38 43.13 -16.64
C PRO A 564 15.60 42.06 -17.41
N ALA A 565 15.01 41.10 -16.69
CA ALA A 565 14.16 40.05 -17.27
C ALA A 565 12.83 40.59 -17.84
N ASP A 566 12.23 41.61 -17.21
CA ASP A 566 11.02 42.28 -17.74
C ASP A 566 11.33 43.09 -19.01
N GLU A 567 12.49 43.75 -19.06
CA GLU A 567 12.92 44.50 -20.25
C GLU A 567 13.32 43.59 -21.43
N ASP A 568 14.04 42.50 -21.17
CA ASP A 568 14.35 41.48 -22.19
C ASP A 568 13.06 40.87 -22.76
N TRP A 569 12.11 40.49 -21.90
CA TRP A 569 10.82 39.98 -22.33
C TRP A 569 10.04 40.98 -23.19
N LYS A 570 9.99 42.26 -22.80
CA LYS A 570 9.34 43.34 -23.58
C LYS A 570 9.99 43.55 -24.94
N ARG A 571 11.30 43.35 -25.07
CA ARG A 571 12.00 43.44 -26.35
C ARG A 571 11.60 42.26 -27.24
N LYS A 572 11.73 41.03 -26.75
CA LYS A 572 11.47 39.81 -27.53
C LYS A 572 10.03 39.64 -27.96
N ILE A 573 9.07 40.02 -27.10
CA ILE A 573 7.65 39.90 -27.44
C ILE A 573 7.25 40.81 -28.62
N LYS A 574 7.98 41.91 -28.86
CA LYS A 574 7.75 42.77 -30.04
C LYS A 574 8.17 42.10 -31.34
N GLU A 575 9.16 41.23 -31.30
CA GLU A 575 9.67 40.50 -32.46
C GLU A 575 8.89 39.19 -32.67
N ARG A 576 8.57 38.46 -31.58
CA ARG A 576 7.86 37.18 -31.64
C ARG A 576 6.34 37.30 -31.77
N HIS A 577 5.75 38.41 -31.35
CA HIS A 577 4.30 38.66 -31.28
C HIS A 577 3.46 37.68 -30.44
N THR A 578 4.03 36.56 -29.98
CA THR A 578 3.42 35.59 -29.05
C THR A 578 4.37 35.29 -27.88
N PRO A 579 3.83 35.04 -26.67
CA PRO A 579 4.61 34.53 -25.54
C PRO A 579 5.29 33.19 -25.84
N ALA A 580 4.66 32.32 -26.63
CA ALA A 580 5.19 31.02 -27.00
C ALA A 580 6.43 31.17 -27.91
N ARG A 581 7.33 30.18 -27.84
CA ARG A 581 8.65 30.22 -28.51
C ARG A 581 8.78 29.26 -29.68
N ASP A 582 7.80 28.36 -29.83
CA ASP A 582 7.84 27.17 -30.66
C ASP A 582 6.69 27.08 -31.68
N ILE A 583 5.86 28.13 -31.79
CA ILE A 583 4.71 28.19 -32.72
C ILE A 583 4.91 29.16 -33.90
N GLY A 584 6.14 29.68 -34.05
CA GLY A 584 6.49 30.70 -35.03
C GLY A 584 5.83 32.05 -34.73
N ASN A 585 5.79 32.93 -35.73
CA ASN A 585 5.12 34.23 -35.62
C ASN A 585 3.61 34.06 -35.85
N TYR A 586 2.85 33.99 -34.76
CA TYR A 586 1.40 33.86 -34.81
C TYR A 586 0.77 34.66 -33.67
N ASN A 587 -0.27 35.44 -33.97
CA ASN A 587 -1.00 36.22 -32.98
C ASN A 587 -2.48 35.84 -33.01
N ALA A 588 -2.94 35.19 -31.95
CA ALA A 588 -4.32 34.72 -31.82
C ALA A 588 -5.38 35.84 -31.73
N TYR A 589 -4.96 37.08 -31.48
CA TYR A 589 -5.85 38.24 -31.29
C TYR A 589 -5.82 39.24 -32.46
N SER A 590 -5.03 38.97 -33.50
CA SER A 590 -4.98 39.84 -34.68
C SER A 590 -6.16 39.58 -35.63
N PRO A 591 -6.47 40.51 -36.56
CA PRO A 591 -7.42 40.23 -37.65
C PRO A 591 -7.03 39.02 -38.50
N ASP A 592 -5.74 38.67 -38.53
CA ASP A 592 -5.17 37.54 -39.26
C ASP A 592 -5.11 36.24 -38.44
N ALA A 593 -5.77 36.16 -37.28
CA ALA A 593 -5.80 34.98 -36.43
C ALA A 593 -6.43 33.73 -37.10
N TRP A 594 -7.13 33.91 -38.23
CA TRP A 594 -7.62 32.80 -39.04
C TRP A 594 -6.50 32.04 -39.77
N ASN A 595 -5.32 32.65 -39.94
CA ASN A 595 -4.18 32.07 -40.66
C ASN A 595 -3.27 31.30 -39.68
N ASP A 596 -3.84 30.35 -38.94
CA ASP A 596 -3.15 29.54 -37.95
C ASP A 596 -2.53 28.25 -38.53
N GLU A 597 -2.96 27.81 -39.71
CA GLU A 597 -2.40 26.63 -40.37
C GLU A 597 -1.04 26.89 -41.05
N LEU A 598 -0.19 25.86 -41.12
CA LEU A 598 1.07 25.91 -41.87
C LEU A 598 0.88 25.37 -43.29
N LEU A 599 1.58 25.99 -44.24
CA LEU A 599 1.72 25.46 -45.59
C LEU A 599 2.60 24.21 -45.59
N VAL A 600 2.34 23.31 -46.55
CA VAL A 600 3.15 22.10 -46.73
C VAL A 600 4.61 22.48 -47.00
N GLY A 601 5.54 21.88 -46.26
CA GLY A 601 6.97 22.17 -46.36
C GLY A 601 7.50 23.24 -45.39
N ALA A 602 6.63 23.81 -44.56
CA ALA A 602 7.01 24.71 -43.47
C ALA A 602 7.95 24.02 -42.45
N ALA A 603 9.05 24.68 -42.11
CA ALA A 603 10.09 24.16 -41.22
C ALA A 603 9.70 24.26 -39.73
N GLU A 604 8.72 25.10 -39.41
CA GLU A 604 8.29 25.45 -38.05
C GLU A 604 7.72 24.26 -37.27
N SER A 605 7.16 23.29 -37.99
CA SER A 605 6.68 22.03 -37.40
C SER A 605 7.80 21.04 -37.07
N ASP A 606 9.03 21.25 -37.57
CA ASP A 606 10.15 20.35 -37.32
C ASP A 606 10.73 20.56 -35.90
N PRO A 607 10.87 19.49 -35.08
CA PRO A 607 11.48 19.58 -33.77
C PRO A 607 12.89 20.19 -33.75
N ALA A 608 13.69 19.99 -34.81
CA ALA A 608 15.04 20.57 -34.89
C ALA A 608 14.99 22.09 -35.03
N TYR A 609 14.05 22.60 -35.84
CA TYR A 609 13.82 24.03 -35.97
C TYR A 609 13.31 24.63 -34.66
N GLN A 610 12.38 23.95 -33.97
CA GLN A 610 11.87 24.41 -32.68
C GLN A 610 12.97 24.46 -31.60
N ALA A 611 13.84 23.46 -31.56
CA ALA A 611 14.98 23.45 -30.66
C ALA A 611 15.93 24.62 -30.95
N GLU A 612 16.19 24.92 -32.22
CA GLU A 612 17.02 26.07 -32.63
C GLU A 612 16.45 27.39 -32.13
N MET A 613 15.15 27.60 -32.33
CA MET A 613 14.48 28.83 -31.92
C MET A 613 14.48 29.02 -30.40
N LEU A 614 14.35 27.93 -29.65
CA LEU A 614 14.43 27.95 -28.18
C LEU A 614 15.84 28.28 -27.67
N ILE A 615 16.88 27.72 -28.30
CA ILE A 615 18.28 27.97 -27.97
C ILE A 615 18.62 29.44 -28.24
N ARG A 616 18.24 29.93 -29.42
CA ARG A 616 18.46 31.33 -29.82
C ARG A 616 17.78 32.32 -28.85
N ASP A 617 16.52 32.10 -28.49
CA ASP A 617 15.81 32.96 -27.52
C ASP A 617 16.51 32.98 -26.15
N ALA A 618 17.09 31.84 -25.74
CA ALA A 618 17.84 31.74 -24.50
C ALA A 618 19.21 32.43 -24.59
N GLU A 619 19.97 32.29 -25.69
CA GLU A 619 21.24 32.99 -25.92
C GLU A 619 21.05 34.52 -25.92
N GLU A 620 20.01 35.00 -26.60
CA GLU A 620 19.64 36.41 -26.59
C GLU A 620 19.27 36.91 -25.18
N THR A 621 18.72 36.04 -24.32
CA THR A 621 18.40 36.37 -22.91
C THR A 621 19.68 36.60 -22.14
N VAL A 622 20.56 35.59 -22.15
CA VAL A 622 21.80 35.57 -21.37
C VAL A 622 22.66 36.78 -21.76
N ASN A 623 22.86 36.99 -23.06
CA ASN A 623 23.66 38.08 -23.59
C ASN A 623 23.10 39.48 -23.25
N ALA A 624 21.79 39.63 -23.12
CA ALA A 624 21.18 40.91 -22.77
C ALA A 624 21.15 41.20 -21.27
N THR A 625 21.20 40.16 -20.43
CA THR A 625 21.24 40.30 -18.97
C THR A 625 22.64 40.32 -18.38
N SER A 626 23.65 39.95 -19.17
CA SER A 626 25.07 39.97 -18.77
C SER A 626 25.62 41.40 -18.68
N GLN A 627 26.45 41.65 -17.64
CA GLN A 627 27.10 42.95 -17.43
C GLN A 627 28.26 43.21 -18.40
N ASP A 628 28.84 42.15 -18.99
CA ASP A 628 29.94 42.23 -19.94
C ASP A 628 29.41 42.08 -21.37
N THR A 629 29.18 43.21 -22.05
CA THR A 629 28.66 43.23 -23.42
C THR A 629 29.67 42.78 -24.48
N SER A 630 30.92 42.48 -24.08
CA SER A 630 31.99 42.08 -25.00
C SER A 630 32.04 40.57 -25.27
N LYS A 631 31.41 39.75 -24.42
CA LYS A 631 31.39 38.28 -24.55
C LYS A 631 29.98 37.80 -24.86
N ARG A 632 29.83 37.14 -26.01
CA ARG A 632 28.62 36.38 -26.33
C ARG A 632 28.73 35.02 -25.66
N GLU A 633 27.79 34.71 -24.77
CA GLU A 633 27.63 33.40 -24.18
C GLU A 633 26.77 32.55 -25.12
N GLU A 634 27.35 31.44 -25.59
CA GLU A 634 26.69 30.46 -26.45
C GLU A 634 26.12 29.34 -25.58
N ILE A 635 24.87 28.94 -25.84
CA ILE A 635 24.24 27.87 -25.07
C ILE A 635 24.60 26.53 -25.71
N PRO A 636 25.08 25.54 -24.93
CA PRO A 636 25.43 24.23 -25.47
C PRO A 636 24.25 23.59 -26.22
N ARG A 637 24.46 23.29 -27.49
CA ARG A 637 23.48 22.62 -28.34
C ARG A 637 23.35 21.14 -27.94
N PRO A 638 22.14 20.55 -28.03
CA PRO A 638 21.97 19.12 -27.82
C PRO A 638 22.86 18.30 -28.76
N TYR A 639 23.41 17.20 -28.25
CA TYR A 639 24.19 16.26 -29.07
C TYR A 639 23.34 15.66 -30.20
N PRO A 640 23.96 15.32 -31.35
CA PRO A 640 23.26 14.71 -32.47
C PRO A 640 22.66 13.36 -32.09
N ARG A 641 21.49 13.05 -32.67
CA ARG A 641 20.79 11.77 -32.44
C ARG A 641 21.50 10.59 -33.09
N VAL A 642 22.27 10.87 -34.15
CA VAL A 642 23.15 9.92 -34.84
C VAL A 642 24.54 10.07 -34.22
N THR A 643 25.10 8.97 -33.73
CA THR A 643 26.41 8.98 -33.06
C THR A 643 27.53 8.63 -34.03
N GLU A 644 28.78 8.89 -33.66
CA GLU A 644 29.96 8.45 -34.43
C GLU A 644 29.98 6.93 -34.65
N ALA A 645 29.43 6.15 -33.71
CA ALA A 645 29.31 4.70 -33.84
C ALA A 645 28.25 4.27 -34.87
N ASP A 646 27.23 5.10 -35.10
CA ASP A 646 26.26 4.89 -36.18
C ASP A 646 26.89 5.14 -37.54
N GLU A 647 27.63 6.24 -37.70
CA GLU A 647 28.30 6.60 -38.95
C GLU A 647 29.37 5.58 -39.35
N LYS A 648 30.11 5.05 -38.36
CA LYS A 648 31.13 4.01 -38.56
C LYS A 648 30.55 2.59 -38.67
N GLY A 649 29.27 2.38 -38.36
CA GLY A 649 28.67 1.05 -38.31
C GLY A 649 29.31 0.12 -37.28
N ASP A 650 29.70 0.65 -36.12
CA ASP A 650 30.40 -0.13 -35.09
C ASP A 650 29.44 -1.03 -34.29
N PHE A 651 29.33 -2.29 -34.71
CA PHE A 651 28.52 -3.30 -34.05
C PHE A 651 28.99 -3.71 -32.65
N ARG A 652 30.16 -3.25 -32.18
CA ARG A 652 30.61 -3.49 -30.80
C ARG A 652 30.21 -2.36 -29.86
N SER A 653 29.90 -1.18 -30.38
CA SER A 653 29.50 -0.04 -29.56
C SER A 653 28.06 -0.13 -29.07
N LEU A 654 27.88 0.13 -27.77
CA LEU A 654 26.57 0.31 -27.16
C LEU A 654 25.95 1.68 -27.43
N ASN A 655 26.71 2.63 -27.97
CA ASN A 655 26.23 3.97 -28.30
C ASN A 655 25.64 4.08 -29.71
N ARG A 656 25.62 2.98 -30.49
CA ARG A 656 25.02 2.91 -31.83
C ARG A 656 23.51 2.73 -31.78
N ALA A 657 22.72 3.33 -32.65
CA ALA A 657 21.27 3.15 -32.76
C ALA A 657 20.56 3.39 -31.42
N LEU A 658 20.77 4.57 -30.84
CA LEU A 658 20.20 4.97 -29.54
C LEU A 658 18.66 4.90 -29.50
N GLN A 659 17.99 4.99 -30.66
CA GLN A 659 16.52 4.88 -30.79
C GLN A 659 16.01 3.43 -30.74
N ARG A 660 16.88 2.43 -30.81
CA ARG A 660 16.55 1.01 -30.95
C ARG A 660 17.11 0.19 -29.79
N THR A 661 16.51 -0.96 -29.58
CA THR A 661 16.95 -1.97 -28.64
C THR A 661 18.05 -2.76 -29.30
N LEU A 662 19.24 -2.72 -28.72
CA LEU A 662 20.34 -3.55 -29.14
C LEU A 662 20.38 -4.82 -28.32
N TYR A 663 20.67 -5.93 -28.97
CA TYR A 663 20.72 -7.26 -28.40
C TYR A 663 22.12 -7.82 -28.52
N PHE A 664 22.61 -8.39 -27.43
CA PHE A 664 23.91 -9.03 -27.38
C PHE A 664 23.86 -10.41 -28.05
N VAL A 665 24.60 -10.57 -29.14
CA VAL A 665 24.69 -11.82 -29.91
C VAL A 665 26.15 -12.22 -30.03
N VAL A 666 26.43 -13.51 -29.87
CA VAL A 666 27.77 -14.08 -29.92
C VAL A 666 27.92 -15.05 -31.08
N ARG A 667 29.13 -15.16 -31.60
CA ARG A 667 29.49 -16.10 -32.66
C ARG A 667 30.20 -17.31 -32.06
N ASP A 668 29.63 -18.47 -32.28
CA ASP A 668 30.24 -19.73 -31.84
C ASP A 668 31.45 -20.14 -32.70
N LYS A 669 32.19 -21.16 -32.24
CA LYS A 669 33.32 -21.74 -32.97
C LYS A 669 32.99 -22.30 -34.36
N PHE A 670 31.72 -22.63 -34.58
CA PHE A 670 31.21 -23.13 -35.86
C PHE A 670 30.75 -21.99 -36.79
N GLY A 671 30.97 -20.73 -36.41
CA GLY A 671 30.63 -19.55 -37.20
C GLY A 671 29.17 -19.10 -37.13
N HIS A 672 28.33 -19.69 -36.28
CA HIS A 672 26.92 -19.32 -36.18
C HIS A 672 26.68 -18.25 -35.12
N TRP A 673 25.92 -17.22 -35.47
CA TRP A 673 25.45 -16.19 -34.56
C TRP A 673 24.23 -16.66 -33.77
N ARG A 674 24.26 -16.49 -32.45
CA ARG A 674 23.18 -16.87 -31.53
C ARG A 674 23.28 -16.13 -30.20
N PHE A 675 22.22 -16.20 -29.40
CA PHE A 675 22.29 -15.73 -28.01
C PHE A 675 23.19 -16.63 -27.17
N PRO A 676 23.94 -16.06 -26.19
CA PRO A 676 24.74 -16.84 -25.23
C PRO A 676 23.88 -17.89 -24.53
N ARG A 677 24.43 -19.09 -24.33
CA ARG A 677 23.76 -20.17 -23.60
C ARG A 677 24.76 -21.13 -22.97
N SER A 678 24.43 -21.69 -21.81
CA SER A 678 25.13 -22.83 -21.22
C SER A 678 24.14 -23.94 -20.83
N PRO A 679 24.60 -25.20 -20.69
CA PRO A 679 23.84 -26.25 -20.04
C PRO A 679 23.54 -25.90 -18.58
N VAL A 680 22.37 -26.28 -18.12
CA VAL A 680 21.97 -26.14 -16.71
C VAL A 680 22.63 -27.25 -15.90
N GLU A 681 23.47 -26.88 -14.94
CA GLU A 681 24.17 -27.74 -14.00
C GLU A 681 23.22 -28.26 -12.89
N GLN A 682 23.67 -29.28 -12.15
CA GLN A 682 22.90 -29.79 -11.01
C GLN A 682 22.88 -28.71 -9.91
N ASP A 683 21.72 -28.50 -9.30
CA ASP A 683 21.46 -27.50 -8.24
C ASP A 683 21.42 -26.02 -8.64
N GLU A 684 21.49 -25.68 -9.93
CA GLU A 684 21.26 -24.30 -10.40
C GLU A 684 19.86 -24.08 -11.01
N THR A 685 19.32 -22.88 -10.82
CA THR A 685 18.07 -22.45 -11.48
C THR A 685 18.38 -21.89 -12.87
N LEU A 686 17.39 -21.86 -13.78
CA LEU A 686 17.55 -21.24 -15.12
C LEU A 686 18.09 -19.81 -15.07
N ARG A 687 17.74 -19.04 -14.03
CA ARG A 687 18.25 -17.68 -13.85
C ARG A 687 19.71 -17.66 -13.44
N LEU A 688 20.10 -18.48 -12.46
CA LEU A 688 21.50 -18.56 -12.01
C LEU A 688 22.40 -19.07 -13.14
N ALA A 689 21.94 -20.08 -13.88
CA ALA A 689 22.60 -20.59 -15.08
C ALA A 689 22.77 -19.49 -16.15
N ALA A 690 21.76 -18.63 -16.35
CA ALA A 690 21.84 -17.48 -17.24
C ALA A 690 22.81 -16.40 -16.75
N GLU A 691 22.81 -16.07 -15.45
CA GLU A 691 23.76 -15.10 -14.87
C GLU A 691 25.19 -15.60 -15.03
N ARG A 692 25.44 -16.88 -14.70
CA ARG A 692 26.71 -17.57 -14.94
C ARG A 692 27.10 -17.57 -16.42
N THR A 693 26.15 -17.86 -17.32
CA THR A 693 26.38 -17.81 -18.77
C THR A 693 26.88 -16.43 -19.19
N LEU A 694 26.24 -15.34 -18.73
CA LEU A 694 26.69 -13.99 -19.06
C LEU A 694 28.09 -13.73 -18.54
N THR A 695 28.38 -14.05 -17.28
CA THR A 695 29.72 -13.83 -16.70
C THR A 695 30.80 -14.61 -17.43
N GLN A 696 30.52 -15.85 -17.85
CA GLN A 696 31.46 -16.70 -18.60
C GLN A 696 31.64 -16.30 -20.06
N THR A 697 30.74 -15.47 -20.61
CA THR A 697 30.76 -15.10 -22.05
C THR A 697 31.14 -13.64 -22.27
N ALA A 698 30.52 -12.71 -21.55
CA ALA A 698 30.69 -11.27 -21.68
C ALA A 698 31.56 -10.65 -20.57
N GLY A 699 32.04 -11.45 -19.61
CA GLY A 699 32.85 -11.00 -18.49
C GLY A 699 32.05 -10.36 -17.36
N VAL A 700 32.76 -9.87 -16.34
CA VAL A 700 32.19 -9.24 -15.13
C VAL A 700 31.95 -7.72 -15.29
N ASN A 701 32.58 -7.09 -16.28
CA ASN A 701 32.56 -5.64 -16.48
C ASN A 701 31.30 -5.14 -17.21
N ILE A 702 30.17 -5.77 -16.93
CA ILE A 702 28.87 -5.47 -17.53
C ILE A 702 27.81 -5.43 -16.42
N ASN A 703 27.30 -4.23 -16.16
CA ASN A 703 26.24 -4.03 -15.18
C ASN A 703 24.92 -4.51 -15.77
N THR A 704 24.51 -5.71 -15.39
CA THR A 704 23.33 -6.37 -15.93
C THR A 704 22.27 -6.61 -14.87
N TRP A 705 21.01 -6.54 -15.29
CA TRP A 705 19.85 -6.82 -14.48
C TRP A 705 18.97 -7.85 -15.17
N MET A 706 18.81 -9.02 -14.54
CA MET A 706 17.85 -10.04 -14.98
C MET A 706 16.43 -9.60 -14.62
N VAL A 707 15.54 -9.53 -15.62
CA VAL A 707 14.19 -8.94 -15.49
C VAL A 707 13.27 -9.78 -14.59
N GLY A 708 13.44 -11.11 -14.58
CA GLY A 708 12.60 -12.01 -13.78
C GLY A 708 13.06 -13.46 -13.84
N TYR A 709 12.27 -14.34 -13.24
CA TYR A 709 12.57 -15.77 -13.12
C TYR A 709 11.95 -16.64 -14.22
N HIS A 710 11.13 -16.06 -15.11
CA HIS A 710 10.47 -16.77 -16.20
C HIS A 710 11.22 -16.58 -17.52
N PRO A 711 11.38 -17.63 -18.34
CA PRO A 711 11.96 -17.49 -19.68
C PRO A 711 11.00 -16.73 -20.60
N VAL A 712 11.53 -15.82 -21.42
CA VAL A 712 10.75 -15.02 -22.38
C VAL A 712 10.55 -15.71 -23.72
N GLY A 713 11.28 -16.80 -23.95
CA GLY A 713 11.19 -17.61 -25.15
C GLY A 713 11.94 -18.92 -24.96
N HIS A 714 11.78 -19.83 -25.91
CA HIS A 714 12.52 -21.08 -25.92
C HIS A 714 12.82 -21.52 -27.35
N HIS A 715 13.87 -22.32 -27.50
CA HIS A 715 14.26 -22.93 -28.76
C HIS A 715 14.56 -24.41 -28.56
N VAL A 716 13.92 -25.26 -29.35
CA VAL A 716 14.11 -26.72 -29.31
C VAL A 716 14.91 -27.14 -30.53
N LYS A 717 16.05 -27.81 -30.30
CA LYS A 717 16.86 -28.43 -31.33
C LYS A 717 16.81 -29.95 -31.15
N THR A 718 16.19 -30.65 -32.10
CA THR A 718 16.18 -32.12 -32.15
C THR A 718 17.38 -32.61 -32.96
N TYR A 719 18.08 -33.62 -32.48
CA TYR A 719 19.18 -34.22 -33.23
C TYR A 719 18.65 -35.28 -34.21
N ARG A 720 19.19 -35.32 -35.44
CA ARG A 720 18.77 -36.30 -36.46
C ARG A 720 19.07 -37.75 -36.05
N ARG A 721 20.06 -37.94 -35.17
CA ARG A 721 20.40 -39.22 -34.52
C ARG A 721 20.68 -38.95 -33.04
N PRO A 722 20.25 -39.82 -32.10
CA PRO A 722 20.62 -39.70 -30.71
C PRO A 722 22.14 -39.70 -30.55
N THR A 723 22.67 -38.91 -29.62
CA THR A 723 24.10 -38.96 -29.27
C THR A 723 24.42 -40.29 -28.59
N ASP A 724 25.71 -40.65 -28.49
CA ASP A 724 26.16 -41.87 -27.80
C ASP A 724 25.69 -41.96 -26.34
N THR A 725 25.31 -40.82 -25.75
CA THR A 725 24.72 -40.66 -24.41
C THR A 725 23.19 -40.84 -24.35
N GLY A 726 22.52 -41.12 -25.47
CA GLY A 726 21.07 -41.34 -25.58
C GLY A 726 20.21 -40.06 -25.63
N LEU A 727 20.81 -38.87 -25.79
CA LEU A 727 20.08 -37.60 -25.83
C LEU A 727 19.42 -37.39 -27.20
N GLN A 728 18.13 -37.03 -27.18
CA GLN A 728 17.33 -36.77 -28.39
C GLN A 728 17.44 -35.33 -28.91
N GLY A 729 17.97 -34.41 -28.11
CA GLY A 729 18.15 -33.01 -28.49
C GLY A 729 18.49 -32.07 -27.33
N ALA A 730 18.39 -30.77 -27.58
CA ALA A 730 18.60 -29.72 -26.59
C ALA A 730 17.43 -28.72 -26.57
N LYS A 731 16.97 -28.34 -25.37
CA LYS A 731 15.95 -27.31 -25.14
C LYS A 731 16.62 -26.11 -24.49
N THR A 732 16.63 -24.97 -25.18
CA THR A 732 17.22 -23.72 -24.67
C THR A 732 16.11 -22.79 -24.22
N PHE A 733 16.10 -22.38 -22.95
CA PHE A 733 15.16 -21.42 -22.40
C PHE A 733 15.84 -20.07 -22.24
N PHE A 734 15.27 -19.02 -22.82
CA PHE A 734 15.90 -17.70 -22.88
C PHE A 734 15.42 -16.79 -21.75
N MET A 735 16.35 -16.35 -20.91
CA MET A 735 16.14 -15.37 -19.85
C MET A 735 16.38 -13.96 -20.36
N LYS A 736 15.54 -13.01 -19.98
CA LYS A 736 15.68 -11.60 -20.39
C LYS A 736 16.57 -10.84 -19.42
N GLY A 737 17.66 -10.29 -19.94
CA GLY A 737 18.57 -9.40 -19.23
C GLY A 737 18.55 -7.98 -19.81
N ARG A 738 18.82 -6.99 -18.97
CA ARG A 738 19.08 -5.62 -19.38
C ARG A 738 20.49 -5.21 -19.00
N ILE A 739 21.19 -4.53 -19.90
CA ILE A 739 22.45 -3.85 -19.57
C ILE A 739 22.14 -2.41 -19.17
N MET A 740 22.78 -1.95 -18.09
CA MET A 740 22.69 -0.58 -17.57
C MET A 740 24.01 0.20 -17.76
N GLY A 741 25.13 -0.51 -17.88
CA GLY A 741 26.44 0.09 -18.12
C GLY A 741 27.53 -0.97 -18.28
N GLY A 742 28.73 -0.56 -18.68
CA GLY A 742 29.84 -1.46 -18.99
C GLY A 742 29.82 -1.95 -20.45
N GLN A 743 30.67 -2.92 -20.77
CA GLN A 743 30.83 -3.49 -22.11
C GLN A 743 31.16 -4.98 -22.02
N ALA A 744 30.75 -5.75 -23.02
CA ALA A 744 31.10 -7.16 -23.13
C ALA A 744 32.59 -7.32 -23.47
N ASP A 745 33.23 -8.23 -22.75
CA ASP A 745 34.61 -8.65 -22.99
C ASP A 745 34.67 -10.18 -23.17
N LEU A 746 35.26 -10.63 -24.28
CA LEU A 746 35.41 -12.04 -24.63
C LEU A 746 36.81 -12.58 -24.29
N SER A 747 37.72 -11.77 -23.75
CA SER A 747 39.11 -12.16 -23.49
C SER A 747 39.25 -13.38 -22.55
N GLY A 748 38.34 -13.52 -21.57
CA GLY A 748 38.31 -14.62 -20.61
C GLY A 748 37.15 -15.62 -20.80
N ASN A 749 36.68 -15.82 -22.04
CA ASN A 749 35.48 -16.62 -22.26
C ASN A 749 35.73 -18.14 -22.19
N ASN A 750 34.85 -18.87 -21.50
CA ASN A 750 34.97 -20.32 -21.29
C ASN A 750 34.19 -21.15 -22.34
N GLN A 751 33.61 -20.50 -23.36
CA GLN A 751 32.67 -21.12 -24.32
C GLN A 751 33.20 -21.13 -25.77
N GLU A 752 34.50 -20.89 -25.96
CA GLU A 752 35.16 -20.85 -27.28
C GLU A 752 34.46 -19.90 -28.28
N LEU A 753 34.00 -18.75 -27.78
CA LEU A 753 33.33 -17.72 -28.58
C LEU A 753 34.37 -16.89 -29.36
N GLN A 754 34.09 -16.66 -30.64
CA GLN A 754 35.02 -15.97 -31.55
C GLN A 754 34.82 -14.47 -31.60
N ASP A 755 33.56 -14.01 -31.53
CA ASP A 755 33.19 -12.61 -31.72
C ASP A 755 31.84 -12.30 -31.07
N PHE A 756 31.55 -11.02 -30.87
CA PHE A 756 30.26 -10.54 -30.37
C PHE A 756 29.80 -9.27 -31.10
N ARG A 757 28.49 -9.06 -31.14
CA ARG A 757 27.85 -7.87 -31.70
C ARG A 757 26.62 -7.47 -30.90
N TRP A 758 26.37 -6.17 -30.87
CA TRP A 758 25.14 -5.56 -30.41
C TRP A 758 24.28 -5.23 -31.64
N LEU A 759 23.19 -5.96 -31.84
CA LEU A 759 22.37 -5.92 -33.05
C LEU A 759 20.93 -5.50 -32.76
N SER A 760 20.29 -4.75 -33.66
CA SER A 760 18.85 -4.49 -33.61
C SER A 760 18.05 -5.73 -34.01
N LYS A 761 16.73 -5.72 -33.78
CA LYS A 761 15.83 -6.82 -34.15
C LYS A 761 15.86 -7.12 -35.66
N GLU A 762 15.95 -6.08 -36.49
CA GLU A 762 16.02 -6.18 -37.95
C GLU A 762 17.37 -6.77 -38.39
N GLU A 763 18.46 -6.36 -37.75
CA GLU A 763 19.81 -6.84 -38.05
C GLU A 763 20.00 -8.30 -37.62
N ILE A 764 19.42 -8.73 -36.48
CA ILE A 764 19.50 -10.13 -36.03
C ILE A 764 18.98 -11.09 -37.10
N GLY A 765 17.88 -10.75 -37.77
CA GLY A 765 17.28 -11.59 -38.82
C GLY A 765 18.21 -11.83 -40.00
N GLN A 766 19.17 -10.94 -40.25
CA GLN A 766 20.16 -11.06 -41.33
C GLN A 766 21.38 -11.92 -40.92
N HIS A 767 21.61 -12.10 -39.62
CA HIS A 767 22.81 -12.75 -39.08
C HIS A 767 22.58 -14.18 -38.56
N VAL A 768 21.37 -14.49 -38.07
CA VAL A 768 21.04 -15.80 -37.50
C VAL A 768 20.28 -16.66 -38.50
N VAL A 769 20.37 -17.98 -38.36
CA VAL A 769 19.65 -18.93 -39.25
C VAL A 769 18.13 -18.77 -39.10
N ASP A 770 17.38 -18.83 -40.22
CA ASP A 770 15.92 -18.61 -40.26
C ASP A 770 15.13 -19.43 -39.23
N HIS A 771 15.44 -20.72 -39.08
CA HIS A 771 14.78 -21.58 -38.09
C HIS A 771 15.07 -21.14 -36.65
N TYR A 772 16.25 -20.58 -36.38
CA TYR A 772 16.54 -19.98 -35.08
C TYR A 772 15.79 -18.65 -34.94
N TYR A 773 15.85 -17.78 -35.96
CA TYR A 773 15.15 -16.48 -35.95
C TYR A 773 13.65 -16.64 -35.70
N SER A 774 12.99 -17.61 -36.34
CA SER A 774 11.56 -17.86 -36.18
C SER A 774 11.17 -18.17 -34.72
N SER A 775 12.04 -18.85 -33.97
CA SER A 775 11.82 -19.16 -32.56
C SER A 775 12.08 -17.98 -31.62
N VAL A 776 12.94 -17.03 -32.02
CA VAL A 776 13.37 -15.93 -31.15
C VAL A 776 12.75 -14.57 -31.48
N LYS A 777 12.26 -14.35 -32.70
CA LYS A 777 11.78 -13.03 -33.16
C LYS A 777 10.69 -12.40 -32.28
N ASN A 778 9.85 -13.24 -31.67
CA ASN A 778 8.73 -12.80 -30.82
C ASN A 778 9.18 -12.37 -29.41
N MET A 779 10.42 -12.71 -29.00
CA MET A 779 10.99 -12.27 -27.73
C MET A 779 11.72 -10.91 -27.86
N LEU A 780 11.88 -10.40 -29.08
CA LEU A 780 12.54 -9.15 -29.42
C LEU A 780 11.52 -8.02 -29.60
N ALA A 781 11.81 -6.86 -29.00
CA ALA A 781 11.00 -5.66 -29.13
C ALA A 781 11.18 -5.01 -30.51
N ASP A 782 10.14 -4.38 -31.03
CA ASP A 782 10.19 -3.67 -32.32
C ASP A 782 11.03 -2.39 -32.26
N ARG A 783 11.14 -1.80 -31.06
CA ARG A 783 11.99 -0.67 -30.76
C ARG A 783 12.77 -0.93 -29.51
#